data_AF-A0A940J216-F1
#
_entry.id   AF-A0A940J216-F1
#
_cell.length_a   1.000
_cell.length_b   1.000
_cell.length_c   1.000
_cell.angle_alpha   90.00
_cell.angle_beta   90.00
_cell.angle_gamma   90.00
#
_symmetry.space_group_name_H-M   'P 1'
#
loop_
_entity.id
_entity.type
_entity.pdbx_description
1 polymer ?
#
loop_
_entity_poly.entity_id
_entity_poly.type
_entity_poly.pdbx_seq_one_letter_code
_entity_poly.pdbx_strand_id
1 'polypeptide(L)'
;MKRATDAPPAPPTGARGANAGWRDIVIALFIGLFSFAVYNANLRAMPAADTYAARYLPFSILRHHTVLLDPIVDTVAQGRQAPLERGHHTSAFWITRGQDGHQVSTYPVLLPVVIAPLYVPAVAYLDARGWDPHLFDHVARLMEKLVASLIAAASAGLLYLLLRRRGPPAMACGLSLVYAFGTTTWAISSQALWVHGLAQLLVVAAMLLLTGPRTALRVAVAGLLCGMMAANRPPDAILGAALGLYGLWWAGPLRLLLVATALVPAGLTAAYNLIAVGHIAGGYALLVRPANYNDDFLGGVLGLLFSPTRGLFVFSPFLLVLPCLFAAAWRDKANRALTLAIAAAWVAQVVLYATVDWRQGVSYGPRWLGDMLPMLFWLLAPVVAALSRPGRMVFGIACGAAIAIQAVGAFWYLGTVDVMLVQARGDQRMHGMWQPRNAPFVAELGHPRAAPDLLRTLRGNVDLIEVAEVAGDGSELAGRTDRQIDAAGWALVDSRSPSDISVLVDGRFVAGTAEFFTRPDVVRTLGEPRPAGWRVRFAADWLAPGTHSLAVLVRPDPGAEPRLLRLRPFEVPASTPVDGRDPVLERWARLAAQRLAAHQQAHGYWLTTFTSGTDYDKPQRELNTYLNAVMLDVAGPVGGDPPLATALAKARAYLAGQIEPDGLVRYHGRPDAPTIGVLGCAITPDSDDTALAWRLAPASDRSLLPRAIATLQRFRRPDGLYRTWLAERDHYQCLDPGRDPNPADLVIQMHILMLLAQEDPPAAAALCRALAARASDDGLWVYYAGAPPMAILRLADLERAGCALELPPPRLRSDVPGQEHWVQAARLLGQMHAAPPTPAQQAQASRLLWEIAARDFALVASTPVLLYHNDLSATVRRFYWSEDIGYALWLRLYHASRQGADAAPRCDADAAARTECASR
;
A
#
# COMPACT_ATOMS: atom_id res chain seq x y z
N MET A 1 -62.75 8.32 -71.17
CA MET A 1 -63.58 7.31 -70.45
C MET A 1 -63.05 5.94 -70.85
N LYS A 2 -62.61 4.99 -70.03
CA LYS A 2 -62.74 4.66 -68.60
C LYS A 2 -61.38 4.10 -68.10
N ARG A 3 -61.10 4.30 -66.81
CA ARG A 3 -59.91 3.84 -66.07
C ARG A 3 -59.89 2.31 -65.96
N ALA A 4 -58.73 1.70 -66.25
CA ALA A 4 -58.36 0.40 -65.71
C ALA A 4 -57.56 0.63 -64.41
N THR A 5 -57.95 -0.09 -63.36
CA THR A 5 -57.38 -0.07 -62.02
C THR A 5 -56.06 -0.85 -61.99
N ASP A 6 -54.94 -0.15 -61.87
CA ASP A 6 -53.65 -0.76 -61.52
C ASP A 6 -53.60 -1.02 -60.01
N ALA A 7 -53.70 -2.30 -59.65
CA ALA A 7 -53.34 -2.76 -58.32
C ALA A 7 -51.82 -2.58 -58.11
N PRO A 8 -51.36 -2.21 -56.90
CA PRO A 8 -49.94 -2.11 -56.61
C PRO A 8 -49.26 -3.49 -56.75
N PRO A 9 -48.03 -3.55 -57.30
CA PRO A 9 -47.36 -4.81 -57.56
C PRO A 9 -47.11 -5.58 -56.25
N ALA A 10 -47.53 -6.84 -56.23
CA ALA A 10 -47.18 -7.78 -55.17
C ALA A 10 -45.65 -7.89 -55.05
N PRO A 11 -45.10 -8.01 -53.83
CA PRO A 11 -43.67 -8.17 -53.64
C PRO A 11 -43.18 -9.46 -54.33
N PRO A 12 -41.98 -9.45 -54.94
CA PRO A 12 -41.48 -10.54 -55.77
C PRO A 12 -41.30 -11.83 -54.95
N THR A 13 -42.09 -12.85 -55.30
CA THR A 13 -41.87 -14.25 -54.95
C THR A 13 -40.68 -14.77 -55.75
N GLY A 14 -39.48 -14.73 -55.17
CA GLY A 14 -38.26 -15.02 -55.93
C GLY A 14 -37.00 -15.27 -55.11
N ALA A 15 -37.10 -16.05 -54.04
CA ALA A 15 -36.05 -16.94 -53.53
C ALA A 15 -36.71 -17.80 -52.46
N ARG A 16 -36.72 -19.13 -52.62
CA ARG A 16 -37.12 -20.05 -51.54
C ARG A 16 -36.15 -19.85 -50.38
N GLY A 17 -36.52 -18.98 -49.44
CA GLY A 17 -35.87 -18.87 -48.15
C GLY A 17 -36.12 -20.20 -47.44
N ALA A 18 -35.16 -21.11 -47.52
CA ALA A 18 -35.15 -22.26 -46.64
C ALA A 18 -35.19 -21.71 -45.21
N ASN A 19 -36.31 -21.89 -44.52
CA ASN A 19 -36.30 -21.83 -43.06
C ASN A 19 -35.09 -22.67 -42.62
N ALA A 20 -34.28 -22.13 -41.69
CA ALA A 20 -33.12 -22.84 -41.17
C ALA A 20 -33.56 -24.26 -40.82
N GLY A 21 -33.03 -25.24 -41.54
CA GLY A 21 -33.37 -26.63 -41.28
C GLY A 21 -32.88 -26.99 -39.87
N TRP A 22 -33.39 -28.08 -39.29
CA TRP A 22 -32.86 -28.61 -38.04
C TRP A 22 -31.32 -28.73 -38.06
N ARG A 23 -30.76 -29.11 -39.22
CA ARG A 23 -29.30 -29.14 -39.46
C ARG A 23 -28.61 -27.79 -39.28
N ASP A 24 -29.17 -26.70 -39.79
CA ASP A 24 -28.58 -25.36 -39.63
C ASP A 24 -28.61 -24.92 -38.16
N ILE A 25 -29.68 -25.24 -37.42
CA ILE A 25 -29.77 -24.97 -35.97
C ILE A 25 -28.68 -25.74 -35.21
N VAL A 26 -28.50 -27.02 -35.52
CA VAL A 26 -27.45 -27.85 -34.93
C VAL A 26 -26.06 -27.27 -35.22
N ILE A 27 -25.79 -26.85 -36.46
CA ILE A 27 -24.50 -26.22 -36.82
C ILE A 27 -24.30 -24.90 -36.06
N ALA A 28 -25.33 -24.06 -35.94
CA ALA A 28 -25.27 -22.82 -35.16
C ALA A 28 -24.91 -23.08 -33.70
N LEU A 29 -25.52 -24.10 -33.08
CA LEU A 29 -25.22 -24.52 -31.71
C LEU A 29 -23.78 -25.04 -31.58
N PHE A 30 -23.31 -25.84 -32.54
CA PHE A 30 -21.91 -26.31 -32.54
C PHE A 30 -20.92 -25.15 -32.68
N ILE A 31 -21.19 -24.17 -33.56
CA ILE A 31 -20.36 -22.96 -33.68
C ILE A 31 -20.34 -22.22 -32.36
N GLY A 32 -21.50 -21.99 -31.74
CA GLY A 32 -21.60 -21.34 -30.43
C GLY A 32 -20.82 -22.08 -29.34
N LEU A 33 -21.03 -23.39 -29.18
CA LEU A 33 -20.33 -24.21 -28.18
C LEU A 33 -18.81 -24.26 -28.42
N PHE A 34 -18.39 -24.40 -29.67
CA PHE A 34 -16.98 -24.38 -30.04
C PHE A 34 -16.34 -23.03 -29.75
N SER A 35 -16.99 -21.93 -30.15
CA SER A 35 -16.53 -20.57 -29.82
C SER A 35 -16.47 -20.35 -28.32
N PHE A 36 -17.48 -20.78 -27.56
CA PHE A 36 -17.50 -20.68 -26.10
C PHE A 36 -16.30 -21.41 -25.46
N ALA A 37 -15.99 -22.62 -25.92
CA ALA A 37 -14.83 -23.38 -25.44
C ALA A 37 -13.51 -22.65 -25.76
N VAL A 38 -13.34 -22.18 -27.00
CA VAL A 38 -12.12 -21.46 -27.42
C VAL A 38 -11.96 -20.13 -26.69
N TYR A 39 -13.05 -19.39 -26.48
CA TYR A 39 -13.04 -18.11 -25.76
C TYR A 39 -12.60 -18.26 -24.31
N ASN A 40 -12.86 -19.41 -23.68
CA ASN A 40 -12.46 -19.72 -22.31
C ASN A 40 -11.11 -20.47 -22.21
N ALA A 41 -10.47 -20.83 -23.33
CA ALA A 41 -9.22 -21.60 -23.35
C ALA A 41 -8.02 -20.87 -22.74
N ASN A 42 -8.11 -19.56 -22.53
CA ASN A 42 -7.06 -18.78 -21.86
C ASN A 42 -7.17 -18.76 -20.33
N LEU A 43 -8.30 -19.22 -19.76
CA LEU A 43 -8.58 -19.23 -18.31
C LEU A 43 -8.22 -17.89 -17.63
N ARG A 44 -8.49 -16.77 -18.31
CA ARG A 44 -8.26 -15.42 -17.79
C ARG A 44 -9.41 -14.48 -18.17
N ALA A 45 -9.60 -13.44 -17.36
CA ALA A 45 -10.40 -12.29 -17.74
C ALA A 45 -9.46 -11.17 -18.21
N MET A 46 -9.78 -10.51 -19.32
CA MET A 46 -8.95 -9.41 -19.80
C MET A 46 -9.14 -8.20 -18.86
N PRO A 47 -8.06 -7.64 -18.27
CA PRO A 47 -8.18 -6.52 -17.35
C PRO A 47 -8.84 -5.31 -18.02
N ALA A 48 -9.99 -4.87 -17.49
CA ALA A 48 -10.71 -3.71 -18.00
C ALA A 48 -11.55 -3.08 -16.89
N ALA A 49 -11.16 -1.90 -16.40
CA ALA A 49 -11.90 -1.26 -15.33
C ALA A 49 -13.30 -0.77 -15.77
N ASP A 50 -13.46 -0.50 -17.07
CA ASP A 50 -14.73 -0.17 -17.73
C ASP A 50 -15.84 -1.21 -17.49
N THR A 51 -15.48 -2.46 -17.16
CA THR A 51 -16.44 -3.55 -17.00
C THR A 51 -16.82 -3.81 -15.54
N TYR A 52 -16.19 -3.15 -14.56
CA TYR A 52 -16.43 -3.41 -13.13
C TYR A 52 -17.89 -3.22 -12.73
N ALA A 53 -18.55 -2.17 -13.24
CA ALA A 53 -19.97 -1.97 -13.00
C ALA A 53 -20.80 -3.13 -13.59
N ALA A 54 -20.52 -3.57 -14.81
CA ALA A 54 -21.20 -4.70 -15.44
C ALA A 54 -20.90 -6.05 -14.75
N ARG A 55 -19.72 -6.20 -14.14
CA ARG A 55 -19.30 -7.37 -13.34
C ARG A 55 -20.08 -7.47 -12.03
N TYR A 56 -20.18 -6.37 -11.26
CA TYR A 56 -20.71 -6.43 -9.88
C TYR A 56 -22.19 -6.05 -9.76
N LEU A 57 -22.71 -5.16 -10.61
CA LEU A 57 -24.09 -4.68 -10.49
C LEU A 57 -25.16 -5.79 -10.62
N PRO A 58 -24.99 -6.86 -11.43
CA PRO A 58 -25.91 -8.00 -11.44
C PRO A 58 -26.15 -8.61 -10.05
N PHE A 59 -25.11 -8.70 -9.21
CA PHE A 59 -25.25 -9.19 -7.84
C PHE A 59 -26.07 -8.23 -6.97
N SER A 60 -25.85 -6.91 -7.13
CA SER A 60 -26.62 -5.89 -6.41
C SER A 60 -28.09 -5.86 -6.82
N ILE A 61 -28.39 -6.03 -8.11
CA ILE A 61 -29.77 -6.10 -8.61
C ILE A 61 -30.51 -7.28 -7.96
N LEU A 62 -29.86 -8.45 -7.89
CA LEU A 62 -30.47 -9.65 -7.32
C LEU A 62 -30.57 -9.62 -5.79
N ARG A 63 -29.57 -9.06 -5.10
CA ARG A 63 -29.46 -9.08 -3.63
C ARG A 63 -30.04 -7.85 -2.94
N HIS A 64 -29.77 -6.67 -3.49
CA HIS A 64 -30.12 -5.37 -2.91
C HIS A 64 -31.29 -4.70 -3.64
N HIS A 65 -31.82 -5.33 -4.71
CA HIS A 65 -32.96 -4.82 -5.48
C HIS A 65 -32.76 -3.40 -6.01
N THR A 66 -31.52 -3.04 -6.34
CA THR A 66 -31.16 -1.71 -6.84
C THR A 66 -30.22 -1.78 -8.04
N VAL A 67 -30.36 -0.79 -8.92
CA VAL A 67 -29.44 -0.54 -10.05
C VAL A 67 -28.39 0.51 -9.72
N LEU A 68 -28.41 1.05 -8.49
CA LEU A 68 -27.42 1.99 -7.98
C LEU A 68 -26.21 1.23 -7.41
N LEU A 69 -25.05 1.89 -7.38
CA LEU A 69 -23.81 1.33 -6.88
C LEU A 69 -23.65 1.50 -5.36
N ASP A 70 -24.50 2.29 -4.70
CA ASP A 70 -24.34 2.62 -3.27
C ASP A 70 -24.04 1.42 -2.35
N PRO A 71 -24.74 0.27 -2.46
CA PRO A 71 -24.48 -0.87 -1.57
C PRO A 71 -23.16 -1.61 -1.84
N ILE A 72 -22.55 -1.40 -3.01
CA ILE A 72 -21.39 -2.14 -3.50
C ILE A 72 -20.25 -1.21 -3.96
N VAL A 73 -20.29 0.08 -3.58
CA VAL A 73 -19.38 1.10 -4.10
C VAL A 73 -17.92 0.75 -3.84
N ASP A 74 -17.58 0.27 -2.64
CA ASP A 74 -16.20 -0.09 -2.29
C ASP A 74 -15.68 -1.28 -3.11
N THR A 75 -16.56 -2.27 -3.37
CA THR A 75 -16.23 -3.41 -4.23
C THR A 75 -16.02 -2.98 -5.67
N VAL A 76 -16.89 -2.12 -6.21
CA VAL A 76 -16.80 -1.63 -7.58
C VAL A 76 -15.60 -0.69 -7.76
N ALA A 77 -15.29 0.11 -6.75
CA ALA A 77 -14.18 1.05 -6.78
C ALA A 77 -12.81 0.36 -6.67
N GLN A 78 -12.74 -0.86 -6.11
CA GLN A 78 -11.51 -1.64 -5.98
C GLN A 78 -10.38 -0.81 -5.33
N GLY A 79 -10.68 -0.18 -4.19
CA GLY A 79 -9.73 0.65 -3.44
C GLY A 79 -9.43 2.02 -4.03
N ARG A 80 -10.10 2.42 -5.12
CA ARG A 80 -10.04 3.78 -5.68
C ARG A 80 -11.12 4.67 -5.08
N GLN A 81 -10.95 5.97 -5.24
CA GLN A 81 -11.88 6.95 -4.69
C GLN A 81 -13.05 7.12 -5.66
N ALA A 82 -14.28 6.94 -5.17
CA ALA A 82 -15.48 7.31 -5.91
C ALA A 82 -15.67 8.85 -5.90
N PRO A 83 -16.30 9.46 -6.92
CA PRO A 83 -16.50 10.90 -6.95
C PRO A 83 -17.33 11.42 -5.77
N LEU A 84 -16.82 12.46 -5.12
CA LEU A 84 -17.53 13.19 -4.06
C LEU A 84 -18.50 14.23 -4.63
N GLU A 85 -18.27 14.70 -5.84
CA GLU A 85 -19.10 15.69 -6.51
C GLU A 85 -19.47 15.24 -7.92
N ARG A 86 -20.61 15.74 -8.40
CA ARG A 86 -21.11 15.44 -9.74
C ARG A 86 -20.20 16.09 -10.79
N GLY A 87 -19.91 15.36 -11.88
CA GLY A 87 -19.03 15.83 -12.97
C GLY A 87 -17.53 15.85 -12.66
N HIS A 88 -17.13 15.44 -11.46
CA HIS A 88 -15.72 15.35 -11.07
C HIS A 88 -15.15 13.96 -11.34
N HIS A 89 -13.91 13.92 -11.87
CA HIS A 89 -13.16 12.67 -12.02
C HIS A 89 -12.34 12.41 -10.76
N THR A 90 -12.42 11.19 -10.27
CA THR A 90 -11.51 10.63 -9.26
C THR A 90 -10.78 9.43 -9.86
N SER A 91 -10.03 8.67 -9.05
CA SER A 91 -9.33 7.50 -9.53
C SER A 91 -10.26 6.37 -10.00
N ALA A 92 -11.53 6.32 -9.55
CA ALA A 92 -12.55 5.39 -10.02
C ALA A 92 -13.43 5.99 -11.15
N PHE A 93 -12.85 6.27 -12.32
CA PHE A 93 -13.54 6.97 -13.42
C PHE A 93 -14.78 6.24 -13.99
N TRP A 94 -14.95 4.95 -13.69
CA TRP A 94 -16.13 4.15 -14.06
C TRP A 94 -17.34 4.35 -13.13
N ILE A 95 -17.17 5.10 -12.04
CA ILE A 95 -18.20 5.54 -11.11
C ILE A 95 -18.42 7.04 -11.30
N THR A 96 -19.66 7.48 -11.25
CA THR A 96 -20.05 8.89 -11.26
C THR A 96 -21.04 9.16 -10.13
N ARG A 97 -20.94 10.34 -9.52
CA ARG A 97 -21.97 10.82 -8.60
C ARG A 97 -23.18 11.33 -9.37
N GLY A 98 -24.30 10.65 -9.20
CA GLY A 98 -25.59 10.93 -9.82
C GLY A 98 -26.35 12.06 -9.13
N GLN A 99 -27.65 12.11 -9.43
CA GLN A 99 -28.59 13.00 -8.75
C GLN A 99 -28.80 12.53 -7.30
N ASP A 100 -29.13 13.46 -6.41
CA ASP A 100 -29.39 13.22 -4.97
C ASP A 100 -28.21 12.57 -4.20
N GLY A 101 -27.01 12.58 -4.79
CA GLY A 101 -25.78 12.10 -4.15
C GLY A 101 -25.49 10.61 -4.31
N HIS A 102 -26.34 9.87 -5.03
CA HIS A 102 -26.17 8.44 -5.28
C HIS A 102 -24.95 8.13 -6.16
N GLN A 103 -24.30 7.00 -5.92
CA GLN A 103 -23.22 6.50 -6.78
C GLN A 103 -23.80 5.64 -7.91
N VAL A 104 -23.47 6.00 -9.15
CA VAL A 104 -23.99 5.34 -10.36
C VAL A 104 -22.86 4.96 -11.32
N SER A 105 -23.12 3.97 -12.17
CA SER A 105 -22.18 3.60 -13.24
C SER A 105 -22.06 4.72 -14.26
N THR A 106 -20.83 5.05 -14.65
CA THR A 106 -20.55 5.91 -15.81
C THR A 106 -21.08 5.29 -17.10
N TYR A 107 -21.05 3.96 -17.18
CA TYR A 107 -21.49 3.17 -18.33
C TYR A 107 -22.99 2.84 -18.27
N PRO A 108 -23.65 2.63 -19.43
CA PRO A 108 -25.09 2.38 -19.48
C PRO A 108 -25.55 1.16 -18.66
N VAL A 109 -26.72 1.31 -18.02
CA VAL A 109 -27.27 0.32 -17.07
C VAL A 109 -27.84 -0.94 -17.75
N LEU A 110 -28.14 -0.89 -19.05
CA LEU A 110 -28.86 -1.96 -19.75
C LEU A 110 -28.13 -3.31 -19.66
N LEU A 111 -26.81 -3.33 -19.90
CA LEU A 111 -26.04 -4.57 -19.89
C LEU A 111 -26.18 -5.33 -18.56
N PRO A 112 -25.86 -4.73 -17.38
CA PRO A 112 -26.03 -5.40 -16.10
C PRO A 112 -27.47 -5.86 -15.82
N VAL A 113 -28.48 -5.11 -16.26
CA VAL A 113 -29.90 -5.50 -16.11
C VAL A 113 -30.23 -6.73 -16.95
N VAL A 114 -29.79 -6.77 -18.21
CA VAL A 114 -30.06 -7.89 -19.13
C VAL A 114 -29.37 -9.17 -18.69
N ILE A 115 -28.17 -9.07 -18.12
CA ILE A 115 -27.40 -10.25 -17.69
C ILE A 115 -27.69 -10.69 -16.26
N ALA A 116 -28.38 -9.88 -15.44
CA ALA A 116 -28.69 -10.21 -14.06
C ALA A 116 -29.29 -11.61 -13.86
N PRO A 117 -30.24 -12.09 -14.69
CA PRO A 117 -30.77 -13.46 -14.55
C PRO A 117 -29.70 -14.56 -14.65
N LEU A 118 -28.62 -14.34 -15.39
CA LEU A 118 -27.51 -15.30 -15.54
C LEU A 118 -26.66 -15.42 -14.26
N TYR A 119 -26.77 -14.46 -13.33
CA TYR A 119 -26.04 -14.42 -12.07
C TYR A 119 -26.78 -15.10 -10.91
N VAL A 120 -28.03 -15.55 -11.11
CA VAL A 120 -28.82 -16.23 -10.07
C VAL A 120 -28.09 -17.42 -9.42
N PRO A 121 -27.43 -18.33 -10.17
CA PRO A 121 -26.67 -19.43 -9.56
C PRO A 121 -25.49 -18.95 -8.70
N ALA A 122 -24.84 -17.86 -9.12
CA ALA A 122 -23.70 -17.29 -8.39
C ALA A 122 -24.14 -16.62 -7.08
N VAL A 123 -25.27 -15.92 -7.09
CA VAL A 123 -25.89 -15.36 -5.87
C VAL A 123 -26.30 -16.47 -4.92
N ALA A 124 -26.99 -17.50 -5.40
CA ALA A 124 -27.37 -18.64 -4.56
C ALA A 124 -26.15 -19.36 -3.95
N TYR A 125 -25.06 -19.47 -4.70
CA TYR A 125 -23.80 -20.02 -4.19
C TYR A 125 -23.19 -19.15 -3.08
N LEU A 126 -23.16 -17.82 -3.25
CA LEU A 126 -22.65 -16.88 -2.24
C LEU A 126 -23.56 -16.82 -0.99
N ASP A 127 -24.88 -16.92 -1.15
CA ASP A 127 -25.80 -17.01 -0.02
C ASP A 127 -25.56 -18.29 0.80
N ALA A 128 -25.20 -19.40 0.15
CA ALA A 128 -24.90 -20.67 0.83
C ALA A 128 -23.50 -20.73 1.46
N ARG A 129 -22.50 -20.04 0.87
CA ARG A 129 -21.09 -20.09 1.33
C ARG A 129 -20.64 -18.87 2.13
N GLY A 130 -21.47 -17.84 2.17
CA GLY A 130 -21.14 -16.54 2.74
C GLY A 130 -20.57 -15.58 1.70
N TRP A 131 -20.78 -14.29 1.95
CA TRP A 131 -20.32 -13.19 1.10
C TRP A 131 -18.96 -12.64 1.55
N ASP A 132 -17.99 -13.54 1.76
CA ASP A 132 -16.61 -13.11 1.98
C ASP A 132 -16.12 -12.27 0.78
N PRO A 133 -15.46 -11.11 1.00
CA PRO A 133 -15.05 -10.23 -0.10
C PRO A 133 -14.14 -10.87 -1.14
N HIS A 134 -13.22 -11.76 -0.73
CA HIS A 134 -12.31 -12.43 -1.67
C HIS A 134 -13.03 -13.52 -2.46
N LEU A 135 -13.94 -14.27 -1.82
CA LEU A 135 -14.80 -15.21 -2.51
C LEU A 135 -15.73 -14.52 -3.51
N PHE A 136 -16.33 -13.40 -3.09
CA PHE A 136 -17.21 -12.61 -3.94
C PHE A 136 -16.49 -12.09 -5.19
N ASP A 137 -15.32 -11.46 -5.04
CA ASP A 137 -14.49 -10.98 -6.17
C ASP A 137 -14.12 -12.12 -7.12
N HIS A 138 -13.74 -13.29 -6.58
CA HIS A 138 -13.45 -14.48 -7.39
C HIS A 138 -14.65 -14.95 -8.22
N VAL A 139 -15.82 -15.10 -7.58
CA VAL A 139 -17.06 -15.51 -8.27
C VAL A 139 -17.48 -14.46 -9.31
N ALA A 140 -17.34 -13.18 -9.01
CA ALA A 140 -17.69 -12.10 -9.92
C ALA A 140 -16.82 -12.11 -11.19
N ARG A 141 -15.51 -12.34 -11.07
CA ARG A 141 -14.59 -12.48 -12.21
C ARG A 141 -14.92 -13.69 -13.07
N LEU A 142 -15.23 -14.82 -12.44
CA LEU A 142 -15.65 -16.03 -13.14
C LEU A 142 -16.94 -15.76 -13.95
N MET A 143 -17.94 -15.16 -13.32
CA MET A 143 -19.21 -14.82 -13.96
C MET A 143 -19.03 -13.83 -15.11
N GLU A 144 -18.18 -12.82 -14.95
CA GLU A 144 -17.86 -11.90 -16.03
C GLU A 144 -17.34 -12.63 -17.25
N LYS A 145 -16.32 -13.49 -17.06
CA LYS A 145 -15.70 -14.22 -18.15
C LYS A 145 -16.68 -15.18 -18.84
N LEU A 146 -17.44 -15.95 -18.07
CA LEU A 146 -18.42 -16.90 -18.59
C LEU A 146 -19.56 -16.20 -19.34
N VAL A 147 -20.10 -15.11 -18.80
CA VAL A 147 -21.22 -14.40 -19.45
C VAL A 147 -20.75 -13.64 -20.69
N ALA A 148 -19.59 -12.98 -20.64
CA ALA A 148 -19.03 -12.31 -21.82
C ALA A 148 -18.79 -13.30 -22.97
N SER A 149 -18.16 -14.44 -22.67
CA SER A 149 -17.91 -15.49 -23.67
C SER A 149 -19.20 -16.13 -24.18
N LEU A 150 -20.23 -16.32 -23.34
CA LEU A 150 -21.53 -16.84 -23.75
C LEU A 150 -22.25 -15.90 -24.71
N ILE A 151 -22.26 -14.58 -24.43
CA ILE A 151 -22.89 -13.58 -25.28
C ILE A 151 -22.21 -13.52 -26.65
N ALA A 152 -20.86 -13.48 -26.68
CA ALA A 152 -20.09 -13.47 -27.92
C ALA A 152 -20.24 -14.79 -28.72
N ALA A 153 -20.31 -15.93 -28.04
CA ALA A 153 -20.55 -17.21 -28.69
C ALA A 153 -21.96 -17.30 -29.29
N ALA A 154 -22.97 -16.78 -28.59
CA ALA A 154 -24.34 -16.70 -29.09
C ALA A 154 -24.43 -15.79 -30.33
N SER A 155 -23.72 -14.66 -30.36
CA SER A 155 -23.68 -13.80 -31.55
C SER A 155 -23.07 -14.51 -32.76
N ALA A 156 -22.01 -15.31 -32.58
CA ALA A 156 -21.40 -16.11 -33.65
C ALA A 156 -22.35 -17.20 -34.19
N GLY A 157 -23.04 -17.92 -33.31
CA GLY A 157 -24.03 -18.92 -33.71
C GLY A 157 -25.23 -18.31 -34.46
N LEU A 158 -25.76 -17.18 -33.97
CA LEU A 158 -26.84 -16.48 -34.66
C LEU A 158 -26.39 -15.84 -35.97
N LEU A 159 -25.13 -15.38 -36.06
CA LEU A 159 -24.56 -14.89 -37.30
C LEU A 159 -24.54 -15.98 -38.38
N TYR A 160 -24.23 -17.22 -38.02
CA TYR A 160 -24.33 -18.34 -38.96
C TYR A 160 -25.72 -18.44 -39.56
N LEU A 161 -26.77 -18.46 -38.72
CA LEU A 161 -28.16 -18.52 -39.20
C LEU A 161 -28.54 -17.33 -40.08
N LEU A 162 -28.00 -16.15 -39.77
CA LEU A 162 -28.19 -14.95 -40.59
C LEU A 162 -27.51 -15.10 -41.95
N LEU A 163 -26.24 -15.50 -41.98
CA LEU A 163 -25.45 -15.69 -43.20
C LEU A 163 -25.95 -16.88 -44.05
N ARG A 164 -26.64 -17.85 -43.44
CA ARG A 164 -27.32 -18.92 -44.19
C ARG A 164 -28.39 -18.38 -45.15
N ARG A 165 -28.91 -17.17 -44.92
CA ARG A 165 -29.82 -16.48 -45.85
C ARG A 165 -29.13 -15.86 -47.05
N ARG A 166 -27.78 -15.85 -47.08
CA ARG A 166 -26.97 -15.15 -48.09
C ARG A 166 -26.16 -16.06 -49.01
N GLY A 167 -25.98 -17.33 -48.69
CA GLY A 167 -25.24 -18.26 -49.54
C GLY A 167 -25.29 -19.68 -49.00
N PRO A 168 -24.35 -20.57 -49.37
CA PRO A 168 -24.36 -21.98 -48.95
C PRO A 168 -23.83 -22.19 -47.51
N PRO A 169 -24.07 -23.37 -46.89
CA PRO A 169 -23.66 -23.66 -45.51
C PRO A 169 -22.16 -23.50 -45.24
N ALA A 170 -21.30 -23.95 -46.16
CA ALA A 170 -19.85 -23.88 -46.00
C ALA A 170 -19.35 -22.42 -45.91
N MET A 171 -19.89 -21.54 -46.76
CA MET A 171 -19.54 -20.11 -46.74
C MET A 171 -20.03 -19.44 -45.46
N ALA A 172 -21.28 -19.70 -45.06
CA ALA A 172 -21.83 -19.16 -43.82
C ALA A 172 -21.04 -19.62 -42.59
N CYS A 173 -20.66 -20.90 -42.55
CA CYS A 173 -19.82 -21.46 -41.48
C CYS A 173 -18.46 -20.79 -41.44
N GLY A 174 -17.75 -20.73 -42.58
CA GLY A 174 -16.43 -20.10 -42.67
C GLY A 174 -16.46 -18.64 -42.23
N LEU A 175 -17.41 -17.85 -42.73
CA LEU A 175 -17.57 -16.46 -42.33
C LEU A 175 -17.93 -16.29 -40.85
N SER A 176 -18.74 -17.18 -40.27
CA SER A 176 -19.07 -17.11 -38.84
C SER A 176 -17.87 -17.44 -37.95
N LEU A 177 -17.02 -18.38 -38.37
CA LEU A 177 -15.76 -18.69 -37.68
C LEU A 177 -14.75 -17.54 -37.83
N VAL A 178 -14.67 -16.90 -39.00
CA VAL A 178 -13.83 -15.71 -39.21
C VAL A 178 -14.35 -14.52 -38.40
N TYR A 179 -15.67 -14.35 -38.25
CA TYR A 179 -16.23 -13.38 -37.32
C TYR A 179 -15.82 -13.70 -35.89
N ALA A 180 -16.00 -14.96 -35.46
CA ALA A 180 -15.73 -15.39 -34.11
C ALA A 180 -14.26 -15.26 -33.72
N PHE A 181 -13.32 -15.54 -34.62
CA PHE A 181 -11.88 -15.66 -34.30
C PHE A 181 -10.99 -14.66 -35.03
N GLY A 182 -11.43 -14.07 -36.14
CA GLY A 182 -10.66 -13.10 -36.94
C GLY A 182 -11.02 -11.64 -36.64
N THR A 183 -11.81 -11.38 -35.60
CA THR A 183 -12.21 -10.02 -35.21
C THR A 183 -12.09 -9.80 -33.71
N THR A 184 -12.29 -8.54 -33.27
CA THR A 184 -12.35 -8.14 -31.86
C THR A 184 -13.44 -8.85 -31.06
N THR A 185 -14.35 -9.59 -31.70
CA THR A 185 -15.28 -10.50 -31.00
C THR A 185 -14.51 -11.48 -30.09
N TRP A 186 -13.37 -12.02 -30.56
CA TRP A 186 -12.55 -12.89 -29.73
C TRP A 186 -11.78 -12.11 -28.67
N ALA A 187 -10.97 -11.12 -29.06
CA ALA A 187 -10.04 -10.47 -28.15
C ALA A 187 -10.69 -9.46 -27.18
N ILE A 188 -11.90 -8.98 -27.46
CA ILE A 188 -12.64 -8.02 -26.63
C ILE A 188 -13.95 -8.63 -26.12
N SER A 189 -14.92 -8.85 -27.02
CA SER A 189 -16.30 -9.17 -26.62
C SER A 189 -16.42 -10.44 -25.77
N SER A 190 -15.54 -11.42 -25.99
CA SER A 190 -15.55 -12.69 -25.25
C SER A 190 -14.63 -12.72 -24.02
N GLN A 191 -13.89 -11.64 -23.74
CA GLN A 191 -12.86 -11.63 -22.69
C GLN A 191 -13.29 -10.94 -21.40
N ALA A 192 -14.20 -9.97 -21.47
CA ALA A 192 -14.74 -9.24 -20.33
C ALA A 192 -16.09 -8.59 -20.72
N LEU A 193 -16.88 -8.13 -19.73
CA LEU A 193 -18.24 -7.60 -19.95
C LEU A 193 -18.24 -6.15 -20.47
N TRP A 194 -17.53 -5.92 -21.57
CA TRP A 194 -17.68 -4.70 -22.34
C TRP A 194 -19.05 -4.69 -23.02
N VAL A 195 -19.61 -3.50 -23.23
CA VAL A 195 -20.92 -3.33 -23.90
C VAL A 195 -20.94 -3.86 -25.34
N HIS A 196 -19.78 -4.09 -25.95
CA HIS A 196 -19.64 -4.55 -27.34
C HIS A 196 -20.20 -5.95 -27.60
N GLY A 197 -20.03 -6.89 -26.67
CA GLY A 197 -20.54 -8.25 -26.85
C GLY A 197 -22.06 -8.27 -26.96
N LEU A 198 -22.75 -7.55 -26.07
CA LEU A 198 -24.20 -7.43 -26.12
C LEU A 198 -24.64 -6.65 -27.38
N ALA A 199 -23.93 -5.58 -27.76
CA ALA A 199 -24.23 -4.83 -28.99
C ALA A 199 -24.24 -5.75 -30.23
N GLN A 200 -23.20 -6.58 -30.38
CA GLN A 200 -23.10 -7.54 -31.49
C GLN A 200 -24.25 -8.56 -31.49
N LEU A 201 -24.62 -9.08 -30.31
CA LEU A 201 -25.74 -10.01 -30.17
C LEU A 201 -27.08 -9.34 -30.56
N LEU A 202 -27.32 -8.12 -30.08
CA LEU A 202 -28.52 -7.34 -30.40
C LEU A 202 -28.61 -7.08 -31.91
N VAL A 203 -27.51 -6.64 -32.53
CA VAL A 203 -27.44 -6.34 -33.98
C VAL A 203 -27.75 -7.60 -34.79
N VAL A 204 -27.09 -8.73 -34.49
CA VAL A 204 -27.28 -9.94 -35.28
C VAL A 204 -28.69 -10.52 -35.10
N ALA A 205 -29.24 -10.46 -33.89
CA ALA A 205 -30.61 -10.90 -33.61
C ALA A 205 -31.64 -10.02 -34.34
N ALA A 206 -31.48 -8.69 -34.31
CA ALA A 206 -32.35 -7.78 -35.05
C ALA A 206 -32.31 -8.04 -36.56
N MET A 207 -31.11 -8.19 -37.14
CA MET A 207 -30.96 -8.54 -38.56
C MET A 207 -31.60 -9.90 -38.91
N LEU A 208 -31.47 -10.89 -38.02
CA LEU A 208 -32.11 -12.20 -38.19
C LEU A 208 -33.64 -12.12 -38.14
N LEU A 209 -34.23 -11.15 -37.43
CA LEU A 209 -35.66 -10.91 -37.45
C LEU A 209 -36.08 -10.17 -38.74
N LEU A 210 -35.40 -9.06 -39.04
CA LEU A 210 -35.70 -8.15 -40.14
C LEU A 210 -35.55 -8.79 -41.54
N THR A 211 -34.70 -9.80 -41.67
CA THR A 211 -34.52 -10.53 -42.93
C THR A 211 -35.41 -11.78 -43.04
N GLY A 212 -36.32 -11.99 -42.08
CA GLY A 212 -37.23 -13.13 -42.02
C GLY A 212 -38.69 -12.76 -42.31
N PRO A 213 -39.63 -13.71 -42.28
CA PRO A 213 -41.05 -13.41 -42.44
C PRO A 213 -41.55 -12.46 -41.34
N ARG A 214 -42.43 -11.55 -41.75
CA ARG A 214 -43.09 -10.57 -40.87
C ARG A 214 -44.18 -11.24 -40.03
N THR A 215 -44.11 -11.07 -38.71
CA THR A 215 -45.16 -11.42 -37.75
C THR A 215 -45.21 -10.36 -36.65
N ALA A 216 -46.34 -10.20 -35.95
CA ALA A 216 -46.46 -9.21 -34.87
C ALA A 216 -45.37 -9.38 -33.80
N LEU A 217 -45.13 -10.62 -33.35
CA LEU A 217 -44.06 -10.91 -32.39
C LEU A 217 -42.68 -10.52 -32.92
N ARG A 218 -42.34 -10.88 -34.16
CA ARG A 218 -41.02 -10.54 -34.73
C ARG A 218 -40.84 -9.04 -34.90
N VAL A 219 -41.90 -8.32 -35.25
CA VAL A 219 -41.90 -6.85 -35.35
C VAL A 219 -41.70 -6.21 -33.97
N ALA A 220 -42.43 -6.68 -32.96
CA ALA A 220 -42.30 -6.21 -31.58
C ALA A 220 -40.88 -6.46 -31.03
N VAL A 221 -40.33 -7.67 -31.23
CA VAL A 221 -38.98 -8.00 -30.78
C VAL A 221 -37.93 -7.21 -31.59
N ALA A 222 -38.11 -7.03 -32.89
CA ALA A 222 -37.19 -6.21 -33.69
C ALA A 222 -37.16 -4.76 -33.22
N GLY A 223 -38.33 -4.17 -32.90
CA GLY A 223 -38.41 -2.83 -32.30
C GLY A 223 -37.70 -2.76 -30.96
N LEU A 224 -38.02 -3.68 -30.04
CA LEU A 224 -37.35 -3.82 -28.75
C LEU A 224 -35.82 -3.87 -28.89
N LEU A 225 -35.29 -4.75 -29.76
CA LEU A 225 -33.85 -4.88 -29.98
C LEU A 225 -33.22 -3.61 -30.56
N CYS A 226 -33.89 -2.91 -31.49
CA CYS A 226 -33.39 -1.63 -32.01
C CYS A 226 -33.28 -0.56 -30.92
N GLY A 227 -34.28 -0.48 -30.02
CA GLY A 227 -34.24 0.42 -28.87
C GLY A 227 -33.16 0.03 -27.85
N MET A 228 -32.96 -1.28 -27.64
CA MET A 228 -31.90 -1.80 -26.76
C MET A 228 -30.50 -1.46 -27.28
N MET A 229 -30.27 -1.35 -28.60
CA MET A 229 -28.95 -0.94 -29.12
C MET A 229 -28.56 0.46 -28.60
N ALA A 230 -29.48 1.43 -28.69
CA ALA A 230 -29.26 2.78 -28.18
C ALA A 230 -29.08 2.80 -26.65
N ALA A 231 -29.86 2.00 -25.93
CA ALA A 231 -29.79 1.88 -24.47
C ALA A 231 -28.52 1.17 -23.97
N ASN A 232 -28.00 0.20 -24.72
CA ASN A 232 -26.76 -0.52 -24.41
C ASN A 232 -25.54 0.37 -24.59
N ARG A 233 -25.53 1.16 -25.66
CA ARG A 233 -24.41 2.02 -26.03
C ARG A 233 -24.95 3.20 -26.86
N PRO A 234 -24.91 4.45 -26.35
CA PRO A 234 -25.54 5.58 -27.05
C PRO A 234 -25.07 5.79 -28.51
N PRO A 235 -23.78 5.63 -28.85
CA PRO A 235 -23.35 5.64 -30.26
C PRO A 235 -24.03 4.60 -31.19
N ASP A 236 -24.47 3.46 -30.65
CA ASP A 236 -25.16 2.42 -31.42
C ASP A 236 -26.63 2.78 -31.72
N ALA A 237 -27.11 3.92 -31.23
CA ALA A 237 -28.36 4.52 -31.73
C ALA A 237 -28.33 4.72 -33.25
N ILE A 238 -27.15 4.95 -33.85
CA ILE A 238 -26.97 4.99 -35.31
C ILE A 238 -27.33 3.64 -35.94
N LEU A 239 -26.85 2.54 -35.35
CA LEU A 239 -27.10 1.18 -35.85
C LEU A 239 -28.58 0.81 -35.67
N GLY A 240 -29.12 1.09 -34.49
CA GLY A 240 -30.54 0.88 -34.16
C GLY A 240 -31.47 1.70 -35.06
N ALA A 241 -31.11 2.95 -35.36
CA ALA A 241 -31.87 3.81 -36.27
C ALA A 241 -31.84 3.29 -37.71
N ALA A 242 -30.67 2.88 -38.22
CA ALA A 242 -30.57 2.36 -39.58
C ALA A 242 -31.39 1.07 -39.77
N LEU A 243 -31.28 0.13 -38.82
CA LEU A 243 -32.09 -1.09 -38.83
C LEU A 243 -33.57 -0.81 -38.58
N GLY A 244 -33.89 0.14 -37.70
CA GLY A 244 -35.24 0.57 -37.39
C GLY A 244 -35.93 1.22 -38.59
N LEU A 245 -35.26 2.12 -39.31
CA LEU A 245 -35.76 2.76 -40.53
C LEU A 245 -36.04 1.74 -41.63
N TYR A 246 -35.13 0.78 -41.84
CA TYR A 246 -35.39 -0.36 -42.72
C TYR A 246 -36.58 -1.20 -42.20
N GLY A 247 -36.65 -1.40 -40.88
CA GLY A 247 -37.72 -2.11 -40.19
C GLY A 247 -39.09 -1.46 -40.36
N LEU A 248 -39.20 -0.13 -40.42
CA LEU A 248 -40.46 0.57 -40.66
C LEU A 248 -41.07 0.19 -42.02
N TRP A 249 -40.21 0.07 -43.04
CA TRP A 249 -40.63 -0.42 -44.36
C TRP A 249 -41.01 -1.90 -44.31
N TRP A 250 -40.18 -2.75 -43.69
CA TRP A 250 -40.42 -4.19 -43.56
C TRP A 250 -41.68 -4.55 -42.74
N ALA A 251 -41.99 -3.77 -41.70
CA ALA A 251 -43.12 -4.00 -40.80
C ALA A 251 -44.48 -3.66 -41.43
N GLY A 252 -44.51 -2.80 -42.45
CA GLY A 252 -45.73 -2.37 -43.15
C GLY A 252 -46.78 -1.81 -42.18
N PRO A 253 -47.99 -2.40 -42.08
CA PRO A 253 -49.05 -1.90 -41.18
C PRO A 253 -48.67 -2.00 -39.69
N LEU A 254 -47.69 -2.85 -39.33
CA LEU A 254 -47.23 -3.04 -37.95
C LEU A 254 -46.13 -2.05 -37.53
N ARG A 255 -45.82 -1.04 -38.36
CA ARG A 255 -44.77 -0.04 -38.08
C ARG A 255 -44.93 0.66 -36.73
N LEU A 256 -46.16 0.91 -36.27
CA LEU A 256 -46.41 1.54 -34.97
C LEU A 256 -46.03 0.62 -33.81
N LEU A 257 -46.22 -0.70 -33.96
CA LEU A 257 -45.79 -1.69 -32.97
C LEU A 257 -44.26 -1.70 -32.85
N LEU A 258 -43.55 -1.62 -33.98
CA LEU A 258 -42.09 -1.52 -34.00
C LEU A 258 -41.61 -0.28 -33.24
N VAL A 259 -42.20 0.89 -33.51
CA VAL A 259 -41.84 2.14 -32.83
C VAL A 259 -42.17 2.07 -31.34
N ALA A 260 -43.39 1.64 -30.99
CA ALA A 260 -43.82 1.55 -29.60
C ALA A 260 -42.90 0.65 -28.77
N THR A 261 -42.49 -0.50 -29.32
CA THR A 261 -41.59 -1.44 -28.63
C THR A 261 -40.14 -0.95 -28.58
N ALA A 262 -39.68 -0.21 -29.59
CA ALA A 262 -38.36 0.45 -29.55
C ALA A 262 -38.28 1.56 -28.49
N LEU A 263 -39.39 2.27 -28.27
CA LEU A 263 -39.47 3.34 -27.28
C LEU A 263 -39.44 2.82 -25.83
N VAL A 264 -39.79 1.56 -25.56
CA VAL A 264 -39.77 1.00 -24.20
C VAL A 264 -38.35 1.03 -23.58
N PRO A 265 -37.33 0.36 -24.12
CA PRO A 265 -35.98 0.38 -23.54
C PRO A 265 -35.34 1.76 -23.61
N ALA A 266 -35.62 2.54 -24.66
CA ALA A 266 -35.13 3.91 -24.79
C ALA A 266 -35.71 4.83 -23.70
N GLY A 267 -37.03 4.74 -23.45
CA GLY A 267 -37.75 5.50 -22.44
C GLY A 267 -37.35 5.12 -21.02
N LEU A 268 -37.22 3.82 -20.72
CA LEU A 268 -36.72 3.35 -19.42
C LEU A 268 -35.29 3.82 -19.14
N THR A 269 -34.42 3.78 -20.16
CA THR A 269 -33.04 4.26 -20.02
C THR A 269 -32.99 5.77 -19.86
N ALA A 270 -33.80 6.53 -20.60
CA ALA A 270 -33.91 7.97 -20.44
C ALA A 270 -34.45 8.34 -19.03
N ALA A 271 -35.45 7.61 -18.53
CA ALA A 271 -35.97 7.78 -17.18
C ALA A 271 -34.89 7.51 -16.12
N TYR A 272 -34.17 6.39 -16.22
CA TYR A 272 -33.03 6.10 -15.32
C TYR A 272 -31.96 7.19 -15.39
N ASN A 273 -31.57 7.61 -16.59
CA ASN A 273 -30.56 8.64 -16.79
C ASN A 273 -31.00 10.01 -16.22
N LEU A 274 -32.28 10.35 -16.31
CA LEU A 274 -32.81 11.59 -15.73
C LEU A 274 -32.98 11.51 -14.22
N ILE A 275 -33.44 10.38 -13.68
CA ILE A 275 -33.74 10.23 -12.24
C ILE A 275 -32.47 9.95 -11.43
N ALA A 276 -31.65 8.99 -11.87
CA ALA A 276 -30.48 8.54 -11.12
C ALA A 276 -29.20 9.30 -11.49
N VAL A 277 -28.99 9.59 -12.78
CA VAL A 277 -27.77 10.28 -13.25
C VAL A 277 -27.96 11.81 -13.33
N GLY A 278 -29.20 12.26 -13.50
CA GLY A 278 -29.58 13.67 -13.69
C GLY A 278 -29.29 14.24 -15.09
N HIS A 279 -28.98 13.42 -16.09
CA HIS A 279 -28.66 13.89 -17.45
C HIS A 279 -29.10 12.87 -18.51
N ILE A 280 -29.85 13.30 -19.54
CA ILE A 280 -30.49 12.39 -20.52
C ILE A 280 -29.52 11.45 -21.25
N ALA A 281 -28.32 11.94 -21.56
CA ALA A 281 -27.26 11.16 -22.21
C ALA A 281 -26.46 10.25 -21.26
N GLY A 282 -26.86 10.16 -19.98
CA GLY A 282 -26.23 9.32 -18.96
C GLY A 282 -24.86 9.82 -18.51
N GLY A 283 -24.09 8.93 -17.88
CA GLY A 283 -22.82 9.25 -17.23
C GLY A 283 -21.75 9.80 -18.18
N TYR A 284 -21.76 9.39 -19.45
CA TYR A 284 -20.81 9.89 -20.44
C TYR A 284 -20.83 11.42 -20.58
N ALA A 285 -22.01 12.03 -20.62
CA ALA A 285 -22.13 13.47 -20.81
C ALA A 285 -21.59 14.28 -19.62
N LEU A 286 -21.51 13.68 -18.43
CA LEU A 286 -20.93 14.33 -17.26
C LEU A 286 -19.39 14.36 -17.30
N LEU A 287 -18.77 13.59 -18.19
CA LEU A 287 -17.31 13.38 -18.23
C LEU A 287 -16.65 13.80 -19.57
N VAL A 288 -17.44 14.12 -20.60
CA VAL A 288 -16.91 14.60 -21.88
C VAL A 288 -16.30 15.99 -21.70
N ARG A 289 -15.04 16.15 -22.10
CA ARG A 289 -14.28 17.41 -22.05
C ARG A 289 -13.80 17.81 -23.45
N PRO A 290 -13.49 19.10 -23.70
CA PRO A 290 -12.93 19.56 -24.97
C PRO A 290 -11.68 18.77 -25.41
N ALA A 291 -10.81 18.38 -24.48
CA ALA A 291 -9.61 17.59 -24.76
C ALA A 291 -9.87 16.17 -25.28
N ASN A 292 -11.11 15.66 -25.15
CA ASN A 292 -11.52 14.36 -25.67
C ASN A 292 -11.90 14.42 -27.16
N TYR A 293 -11.97 15.61 -27.74
CA TYR A 293 -12.16 15.77 -29.18
C TYR A 293 -10.81 15.69 -29.89
N ASN A 294 -10.89 15.24 -31.15
CA ASN A 294 -9.73 15.11 -32.00
C ASN A 294 -9.51 16.42 -32.77
N ASP A 295 -8.26 16.85 -32.87
CA ASP A 295 -7.90 18.12 -33.51
C ASP A 295 -7.93 18.00 -35.05
N ASP A 296 -7.74 16.77 -35.57
CA ASP A 296 -7.75 16.45 -37.00
C ASP A 296 -8.74 15.32 -37.31
N PHE A 297 -9.86 15.69 -37.93
CA PHE A 297 -10.89 14.75 -38.35
C PHE A 297 -10.37 13.68 -39.32
N LEU A 298 -9.53 14.04 -40.29
CA LEU A 298 -9.01 13.09 -41.27
C LEU A 298 -8.06 12.11 -40.60
N GLY A 299 -7.19 12.60 -39.71
CA GLY A 299 -6.36 11.78 -38.82
C GLY A 299 -7.19 10.82 -37.96
N GLY A 300 -8.40 11.22 -37.55
CA GLY A 300 -9.36 10.36 -36.86
C GLY A 300 -9.88 9.22 -37.73
N VAL A 301 -10.33 9.53 -38.96
CA VAL A 301 -10.79 8.51 -39.92
C VAL A 301 -9.67 7.52 -40.26
N LEU A 302 -8.48 8.04 -40.59
CA LEU A 302 -7.33 7.20 -40.89
C LEU A 302 -6.89 6.40 -39.66
N GLY A 303 -6.95 6.99 -38.47
CA GLY A 303 -6.63 6.33 -37.21
C GLY A 303 -7.51 5.12 -36.93
N LEU A 304 -8.82 5.25 -37.14
CA LEU A 304 -9.80 4.18 -36.94
C LEU A 304 -9.69 3.05 -37.97
N LEU A 305 -9.27 3.35 -39.20
CA LEU A 305 -9.27 2.38 -40.29
C LEU A 305 -7.91 1.73 -40.53
N PHE A 306 -6.81 2.49 -40.38
CA PHE A 306 -5.48 2.10 -40.87
C PHE A 306 -4.35 2.21 -39.85
N SER A 307 -4.58 2.76 -38.64
CA SER A 307 -3.49 2.84 -37.66
C SER A 307 -3.00 1.45 -37.25
N PRO A 308 -1.69 1.23 -37.05
CA PRO A 308 -1.16 -0.06 -36.60
C PRO A 308 -1.73 -0.55 -35.27
N THR A 309 -2.20 0.37 -34.44
CA THR A 309 -2.63 0.13 -33.04
C THR A 309 -4.14 -0.03 -32.88
N ARG A 310 -4.95 0.59 -33.76
CA ARG A 310 -6.43 0.63 -33.67
C ARG A 310 -7.16 0.45 -34.99
N GLY A 311 -6.46 0.31 -36.12
CA GLY A 311 -7.05 0.28 -37.45
C GLY A 311 -7.88 -0.98 -37.74
N LEU A 312 -9.14 -0.83 -38.14
CA LEU A 312 -10.01 -1.94 -38.53
C LEU A 312 -9.37 -2.84 -39.60
N PHE A 313 -8.76 -2.25 -40.63
CA PHE A 313 -8.15 -2.99 -41.73
C PHE A 313 -6.77 -3.55 -41.40
N VAL A 314 -6.17 -3.15 -40.29
CA VAL A 314 -4.93 -3.77 -39.78
C VAL A 314 -5.26 -5.03 -39.01
N PHE A 315 -6.27 -4.98 -38.14
CA PHE A 315 -6.66 -6.11 -37.27
C PHE A 315 -7.58 -7.13 -37.96
N SER A 316 -8.30 -6.70 -39.00
CA SER A 316 -9.17 -7.53 -39.82
C SER A 316 -8.98 -7.21 -41.31
N PRO A 317 -7.78 -7.50 -41.88
CA PRO A 317 -7.41 -7.10 -43.26
C PRO A 317 -8.34 -7.65 -44.34
N PHE A 318 -9.01 -8.78 -44.09
CA PHE A 318 -9.99 -9.35 -45.02
C PHE A 318 -11.19 -8.42 -45.27
N LEU A 319 -11.48 -7.46 -44.38
CA LEU A 319 -12.54 -6.48 -44.56
C LEU A 319 -12.22 -5.43 -45.64
N LEU A 320 -10.96 -5.28 -46.06
CA LEU A 320 -10.58 -4.37 -47.18
C LEU A 320 -11.27 -4.74 -48.50
N VAL A 321 -11.71 -6.00 -48.64
CA VAL A 321 -12.45 -6.42 -49.83
C VAL A 321 -13.81 -5.72 -49.96
N LEU A 322 -14.41 -5.27 -48.85
CA LEU A 322 -15.71 -4.62 -48.84
C LEU A 322 -15.71 -3.30 -49.61
N PRO A 323 -14.87 -2.30 -49.31
CA PRO A 323 -14.83 -1.07 -50.09
C PRO A 323 -14.43 -1.32 -51.54
N CYS A 324 -13.50 -2.25 -51.81
CA CYS A 324 -13.03 -2.55 -53.16
C CYS A 324 -14.11 -3.20 -54.05
N LEU A 325 -14.99 -4.01 -53.47
CA LEU A 325 -16.01 -4.78 -54.19
C LEU A 325 -17.43 -4.46 -53.71
N PHE A 326 -17.66 -3.26 -53.18
CA PHE A 326 -18.98 -2.83 -52.70
C PHE A 326 -20.04 -2.91 -53.80
N ALA A 327 -19.64 -2.73 -55.07
CA ALA A 327 -20.49 -2.90 -56.23
C ALA A 327 -21.16 -4.29 -56.29
N ALA A 328 -20.51 -5.35 -55.79
CA ALA A 328 -21.12 -6.68 -55.71
C ALA A 328 -22.26 -6.75 -54.69
N ALA A 329 -22.10 -6.12 -53.52
CA ALA A 329 -23.17 -6.00 -52.52
C ALA A 329 -24.30 -5.08 -53.00
N TRP A 330 -23.97 -4.04 -53.79
CA TRP A 330 -24.92 -3.11 -54.39
C TRP A 330 -25.81 -3.74 -55.47
N ARG A 331 -25.24 -4.65 -56.26
CA ARG A 331 -25.95 -5.34 -57.37
C ARG A 331 -27.02 -6.31 -56.88
N ASP A 332 -26.99 -6.71 -55.61
CA ASP A 332 -28.04 -7.52 -54.99
C ASP A 332 -29.32 -6.69 -54.75
N LYS A 333 -30.17 -6.64 -55.78
CA LYS A 333 -31.42 -5.88 -55.76
C LYS A 333 -32.36 -6.28 -54.63
N ALA A 334 -32.35 -7.54 -54.20
CA ALA A 334 -33.27 -8.04 -53.17
C ALA A 334 -32.96 -7.45 -51.78
N ASN A 335 -31.67 -7.19 -51.49
CA ASN A 335 -31.22 -6.69 -50.18
C ASN A 335 -30.70 -5.25 -50.24
N ARG A 336 -30.83 -4.56 -51.38
CA ARG A 336 -30.20 -3.26 -51.63
C ARG A 336 -30.56 -2.18 -50.59
N ALA A 337 -31.82 -2.14 -50.15
CA ALA A 337 -32.25 -1.19 -49.13
C ALA A 337 -31.54 -1.42 -47.78
N LEU A 338 -31.40 -2.67 -47.35
CA LEU A 338 -30.67 -3.02 -46.14
C LEU A 338 -29.16 -2.78 -46.31
N THR A 339 -28.59 -3.09 -47.47
CA THR A 339 -27.19 -2.77 -47.81
C THR A 339 -26.91 -1.28 -47.68
N LEU A 340 -27.80 -0.43 -48.20
CA LEU A 340 -27.72 1.02 -48.08
C LEU A 340 -27.79 1.51 -46.63
N ALA A 341 -28.75 0.98 -45.86
CA ALA A 341 -28.89 1.32 -44.45
C ALA A 341 -27.63 0.97 -43.65
N ILE A 342 -27.05 -0.20 -43.89
CA ILE A 342 -25.80 -0.64 -43.24
C ILE A 342 -24.62 0.26 -43.67
N ALA A 343 -24.48 0.55 -44.97
CA ALA A 343 -23.41 1.41 -45.45
C ALA A 343 -23.49 2.83 -44.88
N ALA A 344 -24.70 3.39 -44.81
CA ALA A 344 -24.94 4.70 -44.21
C ALA A 344 -24.61 4.70 -42.70
N ALA A 345 -25.05 3.68 -41.96
CA ALA A 345 -24.70 3.51 -40.55
C ALA A 345 -23.20 3.36 -40.32
N TRP A 346 -22.51 2.62 -41.19
CA TRP A 346 -21.07 2.44 -41.12
C TRP A 346 -20.33 3.77 -41.28
N VAL A 347 -20.66 4.53 -42.33
CA VAL A 347 -20.09 5.87 -42.55
C VAL A 347 -20.39 6.79 -41.37
N ALA A 348 -21.64 6.82 -40.90
CA ALA A 348 -22.04 7.67 -39.79
C ALA A 348 -21.31 7.33 -38.47
N GLN A 349 -21.09 6.05 -38.16
CA GLN A 349 -20.29 5.67 -36.99
C GLN A 349 -18.82 6.06 -37.13
N VAL A 350 -18.21 5.85 -38.31
CA VAL A 350 -16.81 6.25 -38.55
C VAL A 350 -16.66 7.76 -38.42
N VAL A 351 -17.59 8.54 -39.00
CA VAL A 351 -17.62 10.00 -38.87
C VAL A 351 -17.75 10.41 -37.41
N LEU A 352 -18.70 9.83 -36.66
CA LEU A 352 -18.86 10.12 -35.23
C LEU A 352 -17.58 9.86 -34.45
N TYR A 353 -16.99 8.68 -34.59
CA TYR A 353 -15.79 8.32 -33.83
C TYR A 353 -14.53 9.05 -34.26
N ALA A 354 -14.45 9.51 -35.51
CA ALA A 354 -13.31 10.30 -35.99
C ALA A 354 -13.22 11.68 -35.32
N THR A 355 -14.34 12.20 -34.79
CA THR A 355 -14.39 13.50 -34.08
C THR A 355 -13.88 13.44 -32.64
N VAL A 356 -13.84 12.25 -32.04
CA VAL A 356 -13.40 12.03 -30.66
C VAL A 356 -12.04 11.32 -30.64
N ASP A 357 -11.42 11.24 -29.46
CA ASP A 357 -10.13 10.59 -29.27
C ASP A 357 -10.16 9.11 -29.67
N TRP A 358 -9.77 8.84 -30.92
CA TRP A 358 -9.84 7.53 -31.56
C TRP A 358 -8.86 6.51 -30.99
N ARG A 359 -8.05 6.87 -29.97
CA ARG A 359 -7.17 5.92 -29.24
C ARG A 359 -7.96 4.89 -28.42
N GLN A 360 -9.24 5.15 -28.11
CA GLN A 360 -10.19 4.20 -27.50
C GLN A 360 -9.83 3.69 -26.09
N GLY A 361 -8.92 4.36 -25.40
CA GLY A 361 -8.39 3.91 -24.10
C GLY A 361 -7.50 2.67 -24.23
N VAL A 362 -7.21 2.02 -23.10
CA VAL A 362 -6.42 0.78 -23.05
C VAL A 362 -7.30 -0.38 -23.52
N SER A 363 -7.08 -0.86 -24.74
CA SER A 363 -7.89 -1.93 -25.33
C SER A 363 -7.17 -2.60 -26.51
N TYR A 364 -7.51 -3.84 -26.84
CA TYR A 364 -6.89 -4.52 -27.98
C TYR A 364 -7.62 -4.22 -29.31
N GLY A 365 -6.97 -3.44 -30.20
CA GLY A 365 -7.42 -3.23 -31.58
C GLY A 365 -8.63 -2.28 -31.75
N PRO A 366 -9.39 -2.39 -32.86
CA PRO A 366 -10.46 -1.47 -33.29
C PRO A 366 -11.77 -1.66 -32.49
N ARG A 367 -11.70 -1.62 -31.16
CA ARG A 367 -12.81 -1.94 -30.25
C ARG A 367 -14.11 -1.21 -30.60
N TRP A 368 -14.08 0.10 -30.84
CA TRP A 368 -15.29 0.90 -31.08
C TRP A 368 -16.07 0.51 -32.33
N LEU A 369 -15.39 -0.05 -33.33
CA LEU A 369 -16.00 -0.55 -34.58
C LEU A 369 -16.39 -2.04 -34.46
N GLY A 370 -16.31 -2.63 -33.28
CA GLY A 370 -16.71 -4.02 -33.03
C GLY A 370 -18.21 -4.26 -33.22
N ASP A 371 -19.04 -3.27 -32.92
CA ASP A 371 -20.50 -3.44 -32.81
C ASP A 371 -21.17 -3.61 -34.18
N MET A 372 -20.58 -3.01 -35.21
CA MET A 372 -21.00 -3.10 -36.61
C MET A 372 -20.54 -4.38 -37.31
N LEU A 373 -19.66 -5.20 -36.71
CA LEU A 373 -19.09 -6.38 -37.36
C LEU A 373 -20.16 -7.33 -37.91
N PRO A 374 -21.27 -7.67 -37.21
CA PRO A 374 -22.30 -8.53 -37.79
C PRO A 374 -22.90 -7.97 -39.09
N MET A 375 -23.06 -6.64 -39.18
CA MET A 375 -23.54 -5.96 -40.39
C MET A 375 -22.51 -6.03 -41.53
N LEU A 376 -21.22 -5.85 -41.22
CA LEU A 376 -20.14 -5.97 -42.19
C LEU A 376 -20.03 -7.39 -42.75
N PHE A 377 -20.21 -8.42 -41.93
CA PHE A 377 -20.22 -9.82 -42.37
C PHE A 377 -21.44 -10.14 -43.26
N TRP A 378 -22.59 -9.51 -43.02
CA TRP A 378 -23.74 -9.58 -43.95
C TRP A 378 -23.42 -9.01 -45.34
N LEU A 379 -22.69 -7.89 -45.40
CA LEU A 379 -22.21 -7.31 -46.65
C LEU A 379 -21.10 -8.14 -47.31
N LEU A 380 -20.31 -8.86 -46.51
CA LEU A 380 -19.18 -9.65 -46.98
C LEU A 380 -19.61 -10.92 -47.73
N ALA A 381 -20.75 -11.51 -47.38
CA ALA A 381 -21.27 -12.72 -48.01
C ALA A 381 -21.37 -12.66 -49.55
N PRO A 382 -22.06 -11.68 -50.18
CA PRO A 382 -22.12 -11.58 -51.64
C PRO A 382 -20.76 -11.23 -52.26
N VAL A 383 -19.90 -10.50 -51.54
CA VAL A 383 -18.57 -10.12 -52.02
C VAL A 383 -17.66 -11.34 -52.12
N VAL A 384 -17.63 -12.19 -51.09
CA VAL A 384 -16.83 -13.42 -51.07
C VAL A 384 -17.31 -14.42 -52.12
N ALA A 385 -18.62 -14.49 -52.36
CA ALA A 385 -19.17 -15.30 -53.44
C ALA A 385 -18.71 -14.84 -54.83
N ALA A 386 -18.46 -13.54 -55.02
CA ALA A 386 -17.99 -12.96 -56.28
C ALA A 386 -16.47 -13.06 -56.50
N LEU A 387 -15.69 -13.49 -55.50
CA LEU A 387 -14.23 -13.59 -55.62
C LEU A 387 -13.80 -14.68 -56.59
N SER A 388 -12.77 -14.39 -57.39
CA SER A 388 -12.07 -15.37 -58.21
C SER A 388 -11.31 -16.39 -57.35
N ARG A 389 -10.79 -17.48 -57.95
CA ARG A 389 -9.98 -18.47 -57.20
C ARG A 389 -8.76 -17.81 -56.52
N PRO A 390 -7.94 -16.97 -57.19
CA PRO A 390 -6.87 -16.23 -56.53
C PRO A 390 -7.38 -15.27 -55.44
N GLY A 391 -8.49 -14.57 -55.70
CA GLY A 391 -9.09 -13.65 -54.72
C GLY A 391 -9.52 -14.37 -53.43
N ARG A 392 -10.09 -15.58 -53.55
CA ARG A 392 -10.44 -16.41 -52.38
C ARG A 392 -9.21 -16.87 -51.60
N MET A 393 -8.09 -17.15 -52.28
CA MET A 393 -6.84 -17.51 -51.62
C MET A 393 -6.29 -16.33 -50.81
N VAL A 394 -6.23 -15.13 -51.40
CA VAL A 394 -5.80 -13.90 -50.70
C VAL A 394 -6.73 -13.59 -49.53
N PHE A 395 -8.05 -13.71 -49.71
CA PHE A 395 -9.03 -13.55 -48.64
C PHE A 395 -8.80 -14.56 -47.51
N GLY A 396 -8.53 -15.82 -47.84
CA GLY A 396 -8.22 -16.87 -46.86
C GLY A 396 -6.94 -16.59 -46.06
N ILE A 397 -5.87 -16.13 -46.72
CA ILE A 397 -4.63 -15.70 -46.05
C ILE A 397 -4.90 -14.52 -45.11
N ALA A 398 -5.65 -13.51 -45.57
CA ALA A 398 -6.02 -12.37 -44.74
C ALA A 398 -6.88 -12.78 -43.53
N CYS A 399 -7.78 -13.77 -43.68
CA CYS A 399 -8.52 -14.35 -42.56
C CYS A 399 -7.58 -15.06 -41.58
N GLY A 400 -6.64 -15.88 -42.06
CA GLY A 400 -5.66 -16.56 -41.22
C GLY A 400 -4.77 -15.58 -40.44
N ALA A 401 -4.30 -14.51 -41.10
CA ALA A 401 -3.55 -13.43 -40.45
C ALA A 401 -4.39 -12.74 -39.36
N ALA A 402 -5.66 -12.42 -39.65
CA ALA A 402 -6.56 -11.82 -38.66
C ALA A 402 -6.77 -12.73 -37.44
N ILE A 403 -6.97 -14.04 -37.65
CA ILE A 403 -7.10 -15.02 -36.56
C ILE A 403 -5.83 -15.06 -35.71
N ALA A 404 -4.65 -15.07 -36.35
CA ALA A 404 -3.38 -15.03 -35.64
C ALA A 404 -3.23 -13.76 -34.79
N ILE A 405 -3.58 -12.59 -35.35
CA ILE A 405 -3.62 -11.31 -34.62
C ILE A 405 -4.53 -11.46 -33.39
N GLN A 406 -5.81 -11.81 -33.57
CA GLN A 406 -6.74 -11.90 -32.45
C GLN A 406 -6.34 -12.95 -31.40
N ALA A 407 -5.65 -14.03 -31.79
CA ALA A 407 -5.07 -14.99 -30.85
C ALA A 407 -4.02 -14.33 -29.94
N VAL A 408 -3.16 -13.44 -30.47
CA VAL A 408 -2.26 -12.61 -29.65
C VAL A 408 -3.06 -11.77 -28.66
N GLY A 409 -4.17 -11.16 -29.09
CA GLY A 409 -5.07 -10.43 -28.21
C GLY A 409 -5.63 -11.28 -27.05
N ALA A 410 -6.12 -12.49 -27.36
CA ALA A 410 -6.72 -13.37 -26.36
C ALA A 410 -5.69 -13.93 -25.36
N PHE A 411 -4.46 -14.23 -25.80
CA PHE A 411 -3.49 -15.01 -25.03
C PHE A 411 -2.25 -14.23 -24.56
N TRP A 412 -1.88 -13.12 -25.20
CA TRP A 412 -0.69 -12.33 -24.83
C TRP A 412 -1.03 -10.94 -24.31
N TYR A 413 -2.12 -10.29 -24.73
CA TYR A 413 -2.35 -8.88 -24.38
C TYR A 413 -2.35 -8.59 -22.87
N LEU A 414 -1.40 -7.78 -22.40
CA LEU A 414 -1.30 -7.21 -21.06
C LEU A 414 -1.62 -5.71 -21.03
N GLY A 415 -1.62 -5.04 -22.20
CA GLY A 415 -1.97 -3.62 -22.33
C GLY A 415 -0.88 -2.65 -21.86
N THR A 416 0.34 -3.15 -21.65
CA THR A 416 1.46 -2.37 -21.10
C THR A 416 1.85 -1.20 -22.01
N VAL A 417 1.93 -1.45 -23.32
CA VAL A 417 2.24 -0.41 -24.32
C VAL A 417 1.10 0.59 -24.45
N ASP A 418 -0.15 0.11 -24.43
CA ASP A 418 -1.33 0.97 -24.57
C ASP A 418 -1.46 1.98 -23.42
N VAL A 419 -1.11 1.58 -22.19
CA VAL A 419 -1.08 2.50 -21.03
C VAL A 419 -0.17 3.69 -21.32
N MET A 420 1.04 3.45 -21.85
CA MET A 420 2.00 4.50 -22.20
C MET A 420 1.47 5.40 -23.33
N LEU A 421 0.88 4.79 -24.39
CA LEU A 421 0.38 5.53 -25.55
C LEU A 421 -0.81 6.44 -25.22
N VAL A 422 -1.75 5.97 -24.39
CA VAL A 422 -2.96 6.72 -24.02
C VAL A 422 -2.64 7.84 -23.01
N GLN A 423 -1.57 7.69 -22.23
CA GLN A 423 -1.09 8.74 -21.32
C GLN A 423 -0.42 9.91 -22.04
N ALA A 424 0.05 9.73 -23.28
CA ALA A 424 0.65 10.82 -24.06
C ALA A 424 -0.31 12.03 -24.20
N ARG A 425 0.26 13.23 -24.10
CA ARG A 425 -0.41 14.56 -24.16
C ARG A 425 0.33 15.49 -25.13
N GLY A 426 -0.31 16.59 -25.52
CA GLY A 426 0.24 17.60 -26.44
C GLY A 426 0.22 17.18 -27.91
N ASP A 427 0.93 17.93 -28.75
CA ASP A 427 0.87 17.83 -30.22
C ASP A 427 1.35 16.46 -30.76
N GLN A 428 2.18 15.75 -30.00
CA GLN A 428 2.66 14.41 -30.36
C GLN A 428 1.83 13.27 -29.79
N ARG A 429 0.66 13.53 -29.18
CA ARG A 429 -0.17 12.51 -28.51
C ARG A 429 -0.56 11.33 -29.40
N MET A 430 -0.69 11.56 -30.71
CA MET A 430 -1.07 10.52 -31.69
C MET A 430 0.12 9.82 -32.34
N HIS A 431 1.34 10.36 -32.24
CA HIS A 431 2.49 9.89 -33.01
C HIS A 431 2.85 8.43 -32.69
N GLY A 432 2.81 8.05 -31.41
CA GLY A 432 3.07 6.67 -30.98
C GLY A 432 2.06 5.64 -31.53
N MET A 433 0.83 6.06 -31.82
CA MET A 433 -0.23 5.18 -32.35
C MET A 433 0.03 4.75 -33.80
N TRP A 434 0.88 5.49 -34.52
CA TRP A 434 1.23 5.25 -35.92
C TRP A 434 2.52 4.43 -36.10
N GLN A 435 3.24 4.12 -35.03
CA GLN A 435 4.47 3.33 -35.11
C GLN A 435 4.15 1.84 -35.13
N PRO A 436 4.54 1.07 -36.18
CA PRO A 436 4.22 -0.35 -36.29
C PRO A 436 4.74 -1.21 -35.13
N ARG A 437 5.90 -0.86 -34.56
CA ARG A 437 6.46 -1.54 -33.38
C ARG A 437 5.57 -1.46 -32.14
N ASN A 438 4.68 -0.46 -32.09
CA ASN A 438 3.75 -0.26 -30.99
C ASN A 438 2.41 -0.98 -31.21
N ALA A 439 2.22 -1.65 -32.35
CA ALA A 439 1.03 -2.45 -32.59
C ALA A 439 0.91 -3.53 -31.50
N PRO A 440 -0.21 -3.65 -30.77
CA PRO A 440 -0.34 -4.60 -29.66
C PRO A 440 -0.06 -6.06 -30.06
N PHE A 441 -0.39 -6.48 -31.29
CA PHE A 441 -0.07 -7.83 -31.76
C PHE A 441 1.40 -8.09 -32.09
N VAL A 442 2.23 -7.03 -32.09
CA VAL A 442 3.69 -7.11 -32.26
C VAL A 442 4.36 -6.96 -30.90
N ALA A 443 4.03 -5.89 -30.16
CA ALA A 443 4.71 -5.54 -28.93
C ALA A 443 4.48 -6.56 -27.80
N GLU A 444 3.26 -7.10 -27.68
CA GLU A 444 2.89 -8.04 -26.61
C GLU A 444 3.50 -9.44 -26.82
N LEU A 445 4.13 -9.71 -27.98
CA LEU A 445 4.92 -10.93 -28.19
C LEU A 445 6.33 -10.82 -27.58
N GLY A 446 6.73 -9.65 -27.10
CA GLY A 446 8.03 -9.41 -26.44
C GLY A 446 8.15 -10.00 -25.03
N HIS A 447 7.06 -10.51 -24.47
CA HIS A 447 7.04 -11.17 -23.16
C HIS A 447 6.33 -12.53 -23.24
N PRO A 448 6.46 -13.39 -22.20
CA PRO A 448 5.76 -14.67 -22.15
C PRO A 448 4.24 -14.51 -22.29
N ARG A 449 3.58 -15.60 -22.68
CA ARG A 449 2.12 -15.68 -22.73
C ARG A 449 1.50 -15.27 -21.39
N ALA A 450 0.38 -14.57 -21.44
CA ALA A 450 -0.32 -14.13 -20.23
C ALA A 450 -0.74 -15.35 -19.39
N ALA A 451 -0.52 -15.25 -18.07
CA ALA A 451 -0.86 -16.31 -17.15
C ALA A 451 -2.39 -16.51 -17.04
N PRO A 452 -2.86 -17.76 -16.85
CA PRO A 452 -4.24 -18.00 -16.47
C PRO A 452 -4.47 -17.45 -15.06
N ASP A 453 -5.31 -16.42 -14.94
CA ASP A 453 -5.52 -15.70 -13.69
C ASP A 453 -6.94 -15.83 -13.12
N LEU A 454 -7.87 -16.50 -13.83
CA LEU A 454 -9.28 -16.53 -13.45
C LEU A 454 -9.52 -17.30 -12.15
N LEU A 455 -8.88 -18.47 -12.01
CA LEU A 455 -9.11 -19.39 -10.89
C LEU A 455 -8.17 -19.17 -9.70
N ARG A 456 -7.39 -18.08 -9.70
CA ARG A 456 -6.44 -17.76 -8.63
C ARG A 456 -7.18 -17.40 -7.35
N THR A 457 -6.64 -17.82 -6.21
CA THR A 457 -7.15 -17.50 -4.88
C THR A 457 -6.18 -16.59 -4.14
N LEU A 458 -6.64 -15.40 -3.78
CA LEU A 458 -5.87 -14.43 -2.99
C LEU A 458 -6.10 -14.71 -1.50
N ARG A 459 -5.01 -14.71 -0.72
CA ARG A 459 -5.03 -14.70 0.74
C ARG A 459 -4.04 -13.66 1.24
N GLY A 460 -4.33 -13.04 2.38
CA GLY A 460 -3.40 -12.11 3.00
C GLY A 460 -4.09 -11.12 3.92
N ASN A 461 -3.29 -10.23 4.50
CA ASN A 461 -3.77 -9.16 5.37
C ASN A 461 -2.84 -7.95 5.33
N VAL A 462 -3.37 -6.81 5.77
CA VAL A 462 -2.59 -5.62 6.10
C VAL A 462 -2.46 -5.58 7.62
N ASP A 463 -1.26 -5.89 8.11
CA ASP A 463 -1.01 -6.08 9.54
C ASP A 463 -0.67 -4.74 10.22
N LEU A 464 0.11 -3.90 9.55
CA LEU A 464 0.64 -2.63 10.06
C LEU A 464 0.28 -1.48 9.14
N ILE A 465 -0.20 -0.38 9.73
CA ILE A 465 -0.24 0.95 9.13
C ILE A 465 0.21 1.91 10.23
N GLU A 466 1.43 2.42 10.12
CA GLU A 466 2.03 3.29 11.12
C GLU A 466 2.38 4.64 10.51
N VAL A 467 1.87 5.72 11.11
CA VAL A 467 2.24 7.09 10.76
C VAL A 467 3.38 7.52 11.68
N ALA A 468 4.53 7.87 11.09
CA ALA A 468 5.70 8.36 11.79
C ALA A 468 6.02 9.78 11.32
N GLU A 469 6.47 10.65 12.22
CA GLU A 469 7.05 11.95 11.87
C GLU A 469 8.57 11.80 11.94
N VAL A 470 9.26 12.06 10.82
CA VAL A 470 10.71 11.93 10.69
C VAL A 470 11.28 13.34 10.56
N ALA A 471 12.30 13.69 11.35
CA ALA A 471 13.01 14.95 11.17
C ALA A 471 13.65 14.97 9.77
N GLY A 472 13.30 15.96 8.94
CA GLY A 472 13.83 16.08 7.58
C GLY A 472 15.36 16.17 7.57
N ASP A 473 16.00 15.46 6.65
CA ASP A 473 17.45 15.48 6.47
C ASP A 473 17.88 16.89 5.99
N GLY A 474 18.84 17.48 6.68
CA GLY A 474 19.08 18.93 6.64
C GLY A 474 19.34 19.54 5.26
N SER A 475 18.58 20.61 4.94
CA SER A 475 19.00 21.71 4.07
C SER A 475 18.02 22.89 4.23
N GLU A 476 18.52 23.99 4.81
CA GLU A 476 18.01 25.38 4.80
C GLU A 476 16.56 25.72 5.22
N LEU A 477 15.71 24.78 5.60
CA LEU A 477 14.45 25.05 6.32
C LEU A 477 14.35 24.23 7.61
N ALA A 478 15.00 24.71 8.66
CA ALA A 478 14.86 24.16 10.01
C ALA A 478 13.39 24.26 10.48
N GLY A 479 12.72 23.11 10.65
CA GLY A 479 11.38 23.02 11.24
C GLY A 479 10.37 22.12 10.52
N ARG A 480 10.73 21.44 9.42
CA ARG A 480 9.82 20.53 8.72
C ARG A 480 10.03 19.09 9.17
N THR A 481 9.10 18.56 9.97
CA THR A 481 8.93 17.10 10.17
C THR A 481 8.27 16.52 8.92
N ASP A 482 8.96 15.61 8.25
CA ASP A 482 8.41 14.88 7.12
C ASP A 482 7.65 13.66 7.65
N ARG A 483 6.35 13.64 7.44
CA ARG A 483 5.46 12.55 7.79
C ARG A 483 5.68 11.39 6.83
N GLN A 484 5.96 10.22 7.36
CA GLN A 484 6.07 8.97 6.62
C GLN A 484 5.04 7.96 7.11
N ILE A 485 4.50 7.16 6.18
CA ILE A 485 3.64 6.02 6.51
C ILE A 485 4.40 4.75 6.20
N ASP A 486 4.42 3.84 7.17
CA ASP A 486 4.94 2.49 7.05
C ASP A 486 3.77 1.50 7.04
N ALA A 487 3.57 0.84 5.90
CA ALA A 487 2.53 -0.14 5.72
C ALA A 487 3.15 -1.52 5.48
N ALA A 488 2.71 -2.52 6.24
CA ALA A 488 3.21 -3.89 6.11
C ALA A 488 2.10 -4.93 6.25
N GLY A 489 2.34 -6.09 5.68
CA GLY A 489 1.40 -7.20 5.76
C GLY A 489 1.97 -8.46 5.13
N TRP A 490 1.06 -9.34 4.70
CA TRP A 490 1.41 -10.50 3.91
C TRP A 490 0.37 -10.77 2.83
N ALA A 491 0.79 -11.39 1.73
CA ALA A 491 -0.10 -11.83 0.66
C ALA A 491 0.45 -13.08 -0.04
N LEU A 492 -0.46 -13.98 -0.42
CA LEU A 492 -0.19 -15.17 -1.22
C LEU A 492 -1.28 -15.33 -2.27
N VAL A 493 -0.89 -15.78 -3.46
CA VAL A 493 -1.82 -16.19 -4.52
C VAL A 493 -1.55 -17.64 -4.88
N ASP A 494 -2.53 -18.53 -4.67
CA ASP A 494 -2.36 -19.99 -4.79
C ASP A 494 -1.08 -20.49 -4.12
N SER A 495 -0.82 -20.02 -2.90
CA SER A 495 0.35 -20.42 -2.11
C SER A 495 1.70 -20.00 -2.72
N ARG A 496 1.69 -19.03 -3.65
CA ARG A 496 2.88 -18.42 -4.24
C ARG A 496 2.95 -16.94 -3.91
N SER A 497 4.18 -16.41 -3.92
CA SER A 497 4.43 -14.97 -3.85
C SER A 497 3.78 -14.29 -5.06
N PRO A 498 3.04 -13.18 -4.87
CA PRO A 498 2.52 -12.41 -5.98
C PRO A 498 3.63 -11.71 -6.77
N SER A 499 3.31 -11.16 -7.95
CA SER A 499 4.27 -10.41 -8.76
C SER A 499 4.64 -9.07 -8.12
N ASP A 500 3.64 -8.37 -7.60
CA ASP A 500 3.81 -7.07 -6.95
C ASP A 500 2.58 -6.71 -6.10
N ILE A 501 2.78 -5.72 -5.25
CA ILE A 501 1.75 -5.05 -4.47
C ILE A 501 1.80 -3.56 -4.75
N SER A 502 0.62 -2.94 -4.87
CA SER A 502 0.43 -1.51 -4.98
C SER A 502 -0.41 -1.00 -3.81
N VAL A 503 0.03 0.09 -3.19
CA VAL A 503 -0.68 0.76 -2.10
C VAL A 503 -1.28 2.05 -2.62
N LEU A 504 -2.57 2.22 -2.34
CA LEU A 504 -3.32 3.43 -2.60
C LEU A 504 -3.74 4.05 -1.27
N VAL A 505 -3.60 5.37 -1.14
CA VAL A 505 -4.19 6.14 -0.03
C VAL A 505 -5.22 7.09 -0.61
N ASP A 506 -6.44 7.02 -0.09
CA ASP A 506 -7.63 7.72 -0.62
C ASP A 506 -7.76 7.57 -2.14
N GLY A 507 -7.53 6.34 -2.60
CA GLY A 507 -7.59 5.98 -4.00
C GLY A 507 -6.47 6.53 -4.88
N ARG A 508 -5.47 7.22 -4.35
CA ARG A 508 -4.27 7.65 -5.08
C ARG A 508 -3.15 6.64 -4.88
N PHE A 509 -2.51 6.18 -5.96
CA PHE A 509 -1.31 5.35 -5.86
C PHE A 509 -0.18 6.12 -5.17
N VAL A 510 0.42 5.53 -4.14
CA VAL A 510 1.48 6.17 -3.33
C VAL A 510 2.79 5.39 -3.33
N ALA A 511 2.71 4.06 -3.34
CA ALA A 511 3.87 3.17 -3.26
C ALA A 511 3.53 1.78 -3.77
N GLY A 512 4.55 0.98 -4.05
CA GLY A 512 4.41 -0.43 -4.36
C GLY A 512 5.72 -1.17 -4.15
N THR A 513 5.65 -2.50 -4.07
CA THR A 513 6.84 -3.35 -3.95
C THR A 513 6.63 -4.67 -4.68
N ALA A 514 7.69 -5.19 -5.29
CA ALA A 514 7.78 -6.55 -5.80
C ALA A 514 8.69 -7.42 -4.91
N GLU A 515 9.19 -6.86 -3.80
CA GLU A 515 10.06 -7.55 -2.86
C GLU A 515 9.23 -8.20 -1.76
N PHE A 516 9.40 -9.52 -1.61
CA PHE A 516 8.72 -10.32 -0.61
C PHE A 516 9.73 -11.03 0.28
N PHE A 517 9.41 -11.13 1.57
CA PHE A 517 10.23 -11.84 2.55
C PHE A 517 9.43 -12.94 3.26
N THR A 518 10.14 -13.91 3.82
CA THR A 518 9.51 -15.01 4.56
C THR A 518 8.93 -14.52 5.88
N ARG A 519 7.69 -14.93 6.17
CA ARG A 519 6.97 -14.61 7.41
C ARG A 519 6.81 -15.88 8.26
N PRO A 520 7.61 -16.08 9.33
CA PRO A 520 7.61 -17.33 10.10
C PRO A 520 6.25 -17.71 10.69
N ASP A 521 5.44 -16.71 11.04
CA ASP A 521 4.07 -16.86 11.52
C ASP A 521 3.11 -17.39 10.43
N VAL A 522 3.23 -16.87 9.20
CA VAL A 522 2.45 -17.35 8.04
C VAL A 522 2.87 -18.77 7.66
N VAL A 523 4.18 -19.06 7.65
CA VAL A 523 4.72 -20.41 7.39
C VAL A 523 4.17 -21.40 8.43
N ARG A 524 4.20 -21.04 9.72
CA ARG A 524 3.71 -21.91 10.81
C ARG A 524 2.21 -22.16 10.72
N THR A 525 1.43 -21.15 10.33
CA THR A 525 -0.04 -21.21 10.32
C THR A 525 -0.59 -21.91 9.08
N LEU A 526 -0.02 -21.61 7.91
CA LEU A 526 -0.53 -22.10 6.62
C LEU A 526 0.29 -23.25 6.04
N GLY A 527 1.48 -23.52 6.58
CA GLY A 527 2.42 -24.50 6.02
C GLY A 527 3.11 -24.06 4.72
N GLU A 528 3.00 -22.77 4.37
CA GLU A 528 3.48 -22.26 3.08
C GLU A 528 4.86 -21.59 3.23
N PRO A 529 5.96 -22.19 2.72
CA PRO A 529 7.32 -21.68 2.91
C PRO A 529 7.67 -20.49 2.00
N ARG A 530 6.76 -20.11 1.09
CA ARG A 530 7.01 -19.06 0.10
C ARG A 530 7.05 -17.67 0.76
N PRO A 531 7.91 -16.75 0.28
CA PRO A 531 7.91 -15.37 0.75
C PRO A 531 6.52 -14.75 0.58
N ALA A 532 5.96 -14.26 1.68
CA ALA A 532 4.59 -13.73 1.71
C ALA A 532 4.55 -12.31 2.29
N GLY A 533 5.53 -11.94 3.12
CA GLY A 533 5.60 -10.65 3.77
C GLY A 533 5.98 -9.55 2.80
N TRP A 534 5.37 -8.38 2.97
CA TRP A 534 5.68 -7.17 2.22
C TRP A 534 5.67 -5.97 3.17
N ARG A 535 6.44 -4.94 2.84
CA ARG A 535 6.50 -3.67 3.58
C ARG A 535 6.81 -2.54 2.61
N VAL A 536 6.13 -1.42 2.74
CA VAL A 536 6.38 -0.20 1.97
C VAL A 536 6.38 1.02 2.89
N ARG A 537 7.29 1.95 2.61
CA ARG A 537 7.38 3.24 3.29
C ARG A 537 7.24 4.35 2.26
N PHE A 538 6.43 5.37 2.58
CA PHE A 538 6.23 6.49 1.67
C PHE A 538 5.92 7.78 2.42
N ALA A 539 6.27 8.91 1.79
CA ALA A 539 6.00 10.24 2.32
C ALA A 539 4.50 10.55 2.29
N ALA A 540 4.04 11.23 3.34
CA ALA A 540 2.64 11.44 3.67
C ALA A 540 2.34 12.90 4.08
N ASP A 541 3.25 13.85 3.81
CA ASP A 541 3.07 15.27 4.11
C ASP A 541 1.88 15.92 3.39
N TRP A 542 1.46 15.30 2.29
CA TRP A 542 0.31 15.74 1.50
C TRP A 542 -1.03 15.30 2.10
N LEU A 543 -1.03 14.45 3.13
CA LEU A 543 -2.23 14.04 3.84
C LEU A 543 -2.59 15.07 4.91
N ALA A 544 -3.82 15.58 4.80
CA ALA A 544 -4.41 16.37 5.87
C ALA A 544 -4.55 15.53 7.14
N PRO A 545 -4.72 16.16 8.31
CA PRO A 545 -5.18 15.46 9.50
C PRO A 545 -6.58 14.84 9.33
N GLY A 546 -6.80 13.66 9.89
CA GLY A 546 -8.08 12.98 9.97
C GLY A 546 -8.05 11.53 9.52
N THR A 547 -9.23 10.97 9.28
CA THR A 547 -9.38 9.58 8.81
C THR A 547 -9.08 9.47 7.32
N HIS A 548 -8.17 8.57 6.98
CA HIS A 548 -7.82 8.22 5.61
C HIS A 548 -8.03 6.74 5.35
N SER A 549 -8.08 6.35 4.09
CA SER A 549 -8.25 4.96 3.65
C SER A 549 -7.01 4.45 2.95
N LEU A 550 -6.50 3.29 3.37
CA LEU A 550 -5.40 2.59 2.72
C LEU A 550 -5.94 1.33 2.04
N ALA A 551 -5.78 1.27 0.72
CA ALA A 551 -6.12 0.10 -0.09
C ALA A 551 -4.86 -0.59 -0.59
N VAL A 552 -4.80 -1.91 -0.43
CA VAL A 552 -3.70 -2.73 -0.93
C VAL A 552 -4.20 -3.58 -2.09
N LEU A 553 -3.61 -3.38 -3.28
CA LEU A 553 -3.87 -4.17 -4.47
C LEU A 553 -2.71 -5.16 -4.67
N VAL A 554 -3.05 -6.42 -4.88
CA VAL A 554 -2.08 -7.50 -5.14
C VAL A 554 -2.21 -7.91 -6.59
N ARG A 555 -1.09 -7.95 -7.32
CA ARG A 555 -1.04 -8.50 -8.67
C ARG A 555 -0.51 -9.94 -8.63
N PRO A 556 -1.30 -10.94 -9.07
CA PRO A 556 -0.86 -12.34 -9.08
C PRO A 556 0.36 -12.62 -9.95
N ASP A 557 0.30 -12.15 -11.20
CA ASP A 557 1.27 -12.40 -12.26
C ASP A 557 1.47 -11.09 -13.06
N PRO A 558 2.62 -10.88 -13.73
CA PRO A 558 2.84 -9.69 -14.56
C PRO A 558 1.70 -9.45 -15.56
N GLY A 559 1.11 -8.24 -15.51
CA GLY A 559 0.00 -7.83 -16.37
C GLY A 559 -1.37 -8.46 -16.06
N ALA A 560 -1.51 -9.28 -15.01
CA ALA A 560 -2.80 -9.70 -14.50
C ALA A 560 -3.56 -8.52 -13.86
N GLU A 561 -4.88 -8.63 -13.76
CA GLU A 561 -5.69 -7.60 -13.11
C GLU A 561 -5.36 -7.55 -11.60
N PRO A 562 -5.01 -6.38 -11.04
CA PRO A 562 -4.79 -6.25 -9.60
C PRO A 562 -6.07 -6.57 -8.82
N ARG A 563 -5.91 -7.26 -7.69
CA ARG A 563 -7.00 -7.68 -6.81
C ARG A 563 -6.93 -6.93 -5.49
N LEU A 564 -8.06 -6.42 -5.01
CA LEU A 564 -8.12 -5.76 -3.71
C LEU A 564 -7.89 -6.77 -2.58
N LEU A 565 -6.76 -6.65 -1.89
CA LEU A 565 -6.45 -7.46 -0.71
C LEU A 565 -7.25 -6.98 0.49
N ARG A 566 -7.14 -5.69 0.81
CA ARG A 566 -7.84 -5.06 1.92
C ARG A 566 -7.96 -3.56 1.71
N LEU A 567 -9.07 -3.01 2.17
CA LEU A 567 -9.26 -1.58 2.42
C LEU A 567 -9.29 -1.42 3.94
N ARG A 568 -8.42 -0.57 4.50
CA ARG A 568 -8.36 -0.29 5.94
C ARG A 568 -8.36 1.22 6.18
N PRO A 569 -9.22 1.74 7.08
CA PRO A 569 -9.08 3.10 7.56
C PRO A 569 -7.85 3.22 8.47
N PHE A 570 -7.23 4.39 8.47
CA PHE A 570 -6.18 4.78 9.41
C PHE A 570 -6.29 6.28 9.71
N GLU A 571 -5.83 6.68 10.88
CA GLU A 571 -5.86 8.07 11.31
C GLU A 571 -4.52 8.74 11.05
N VAL A 572 -4.57 9.92 10.44
CA VAL A 572 -3.44 10.82 10.32
C VAL A 572 -3.62 11.92 11.38
N PRO A 573 -2.73 12.01 12.38
CA PRO A 573 -2.90 12.98 13.45
C PRO A 573 -2.79 14.42 12.94
N ALA A 574 -3.50 15.34 13.62
CA ALA A 574 -3.28 16.77 13.45
C ALA A 574 -1.82 17.11 13.68
N SER A 575 -1.23 17.94 12.83
CA SER A 575 0.04 18.59 13.13
C SER A 575 -0.23 19.51 14.33
N THR A 576 -0.08 18.97 15.53
CA THR A 576 -0.36 19.69 16.77
C THR A 576 0.64 20.84 16.90
N PRO A 577 0.20 22.10 17.12
CA PRO A 577 1.04 23.08 17.77
C PRO A 577 1.51 22.46 19.09
N VAL A 578 2.82 22.51 19.33
CA VAL A 578 3.51 21.77 20.39
C VAL A 578 3.05 22.26 21.78
N ASP A 579 1.97 21.67 22.30
CA ASP A 579 1.64 21.64 23.73
C ASP A 579 2.54 20.59 24.41
N GLY A 580 3.86 20.82 24.38
CA GLY A 580 4.89 20.20 25.24
C GLY A 580 4.94 18.66 25.36
N ARG A 581 4.12 17.92 24.61
CA ARG A 581 3.96 16.47 24.69
C ARG A 581 4.19 15.88 23.31
N ASP A 582 5.42 15.41 23.11
CA ASP A 582 5.82 14.68 21.91
C ASP A 582 5.46 13.18 22.10
N PRO A 583 4.45 12.66 21.38
CA PRO A 583 4.01 11.27 21.50
C PRO A 583 5.05 10.27 20.96
N VAL A 584 6.00 10.71 20.12
CA VAL A 584 7.11 9.89 19.63
C VAL A 584 8.13 9.70 20.76
N LEU A 585 8.52 10.79 21.42
CA LEU A 585 9.41 10.70 22.60
C LEU A 585 8.78 9.85 23.72
N GLU A 586 7.46 9.93 23.94
CA GLU A 586 6.78 9.07 24.93
C GLU A 586 6.82 7.58 24.56
N ARG A 587 6.77 7.25 23.26
CA ARG A 587 6.95 5.88 22.79
C ARG A 587 8.38 5.39 23.01
N TRP A 588 9.37 6.22 22.70
CA TRP A 588 10.77 5.89 22.93
C TRP A 588 11.13 5.80 24.41
N ALA A 589 10.47 6.58 25.28
CA ALA A 589 10.60 6.42 26.72
C ALA A 589 10.14 5.03 27.17
N ARG A 590 8.96 4.59 26.74
CA ARG A 590 8.49 3.22 27.01
C ARG A 590 9.44 2.15 26.47
N LEU A 591 9.99 2.37 25.27
CA LEU A 591 10.93 1.44 24.66
C LEU A 591 12.27 1.37 25.41
N ALA A 592 12.84 2.51 25.81
CA ALA A 592 14.06 2.57 26.60
C ALA A 592 13.88 1.87 27.96
N ALA A 593 12.76 2.09 28.64
CA ALA A 593 12.43 1.40 29.89
C ALA A 593 12.30 -0.12 29.70
N GLN A 594 11.68 -0.56 28.60
CA GLN A 594 11.58 -1.98 28.24
C GLN A 594 12.95 -2.61 27.93
N ARG A 595 13.82 -1.94 27.16
CA ARG A 595 15.18 -2.41 26.85
C ARG A 595 16.00 -2.56 28.12
N LEU A 596 15.99 -1.54 28.97
CA LEU A 596 16.70 -1.54 30.26
C LEU A 596 16.23 -2.68 31.17
N ALA A 597 14.92 -2.92 31.26
CA ALA A 597 14.37 -4.04 32.00
C ALA A 597 14.71 -5.41 31.38
N ALA A 598 14.75 -5.50 30.04
CA ALA A 598 15.06 -6.74 29.33
C ALA A 598 16.55 -7.13 29.40
N HIS A 599 17.46 -6.15 29.55
CA HIS A 599 18.89 -6.40 29.71
C HIS A 599 19.28 -6.88 31.12
N GLN A 600 18.38 -6.70 32.11
CA GLN A 600 18.61 -7.14 33.48
C GLN A 600 18.65 -8.67 33.57
N GLN A 601 19.69 -9.21 34.20
CA GLN A 601 19.85 -10.64 34.43
C GLN A 601 18.81 -11.15 35.43
N ALA A 602 18.54 -12.47 35.39
CA ALA A 602 17.51 -13.09 36.22
C ALA A 602 17.69 -12.82 37.73
N HIS A 603 18.93 -12.64 38.19
CA HIS A 603 19.28 -12.39 39.59
C HIS A 603 19.31 -10.89 39.95
N GLY A 604 18.84 -10.02 39.06
CA GLY A 604 18.59 -8.60 39.37
C GLY A 604 19.73 -7.64 39.08
N TYR A 605 20.78 -8.06 38.38
CA TYR A 605 21.93 -7.20 38.03
C TYR A 605 22.05 -6.98 36.52
N TRP A 606 22.76 -5.92 36.12
CA TRP A 606 23.23 -5.68 34.74
C TRP A 606 24.71 -6.03 34.60
N LEU A 607 25.10 -6.38 33.37
CA LEU A 607 26.48 -6.67 33.00
C LEU A 607 27.11 -5.42 32.37
N THR A 608 28.34 -5.12 32.77
CA THR A 608 29.16 -4.09 32.15
C THR A 608 29.84 -4.66 30.92
N THR A 609 30.13 -3.80 29.94
CA THR A 609 30.92 -4.19 28.78
C THR A 609 32.30 -3.55 28.83
N PHE A 610 33.34 -4.21 28.31
CA PHE A 610 34.67 -3.62 28.22
C PHE A 610 35.38 -3.95 26.92
N THR A 611 36.29 -3.06 26.54
CA THR A 611 37.17 -3.17 25.36
C THR A 611 38.62 -2.89 25.76
N SER A 612 39.58 -3.30 24.93
CA SER A 612 41.01 -3.04 25.18
C SER A 612 41.48 -1.64 24.76
N GLY A 613 40.61 -0.87 24.11
CA GLY A 613 40.89 0.47 23.58
C GLY A 613 39.64 1.36 23.59
N THR A 614 39.78 2.60 23.13
CA THR A 614 38.71 3.61 23.10
C THR A 614 37.65 3.36 22.03
N ASP A 615 37.86 2.39 21.15
CA ASP A 615 36.87 1.98 20.15
C ASP A 615 35.95 0.91 20.73
N TYR A 616 34.62 1.10 20.57
CA TYR A 616 33.61 0.13 20.97
C TYR A 616 33.45 -1.00 19.93
N ASP A 617 34.51 -1.78 19.73
CA ASP A 617 34.50 -2.96 18.84
C ASP A 617 34.74 -4.25 19.65
N LYS A 618 33.97 -5.30 19.32
CA LYS A 618 34.00 -6.62 19.97
C LYS A 618 34.03 -6.56 21.51
N PRO A 619 33.06 -5.87 22.14
CA PRO A 619 33.03 -5.73 23.59
C PRO A 619 32.87 -7.09 24.28
N GLN A 620 33.57 -7.27 25.39
CA GLN A 620 33.39 -8.39 26.30
C GLN A 620 32.48 -7.98 27.45
N ARG A 621 31.73 -8.92 28.02
CA ARG A 621 30.81 -8.64 29.14
C ARG A 621 31.42 -9.15 30.45
N GLU A 622 31.26 -8.37 31.51
CA GLU A 622 31.60 -8.79 32.87
C GLU A 622 30.56 -8.30 33.87
N LEU A 623 30.50 -8.98 35.01
CA LEU A 623 29.70 -8.54 36.15
C LEU A 623 30.55 -7.63 37.03
N ASN A 624 30.00 -6.47 37.41
CA ASN A 624 30.53 -5.69 38.52
C ASN A 624 29.40 -5.07 39.37
N THR A 625 29.72 -4.74 40.61
CA THR A 625 28.83 -4.09 41.58
C THR A 625 28.65 -2.61 41.25
N TYR A 626 29.70 -1.95 40.75
CA TYR A 626 29.72 -0.56 40.33
C TYR A 626 28.55 -0.15 39.41
N LEU A 627 28.40 -0.82 38.26
CA LEU A 627 27.37 -0.47 37.27
C LEU A 627 25.98 -0.52 37.88
N ASN A 628 25.73 -1.52 38.72
CA ASN A 628 24.44 -1.72 39.36
C ASN A 628 24.15 -0.60 40.37
N ALA A 629 25.17 -0.15 41.10
CA ALA A 629 25.03 1.01 41.98
C ALA A 629 24.80 2.30 41.17
N VAL A 630 25.59 2.55 40.13
CA VAL A 630 25.39 3.72 39.26
C VAL A 630 24.02 3.70 38.59
N MET A 631 23.50 2.54 38.20
CA MET A 631 22.17 2.40 37.62
C MET A 631 21.06 2.84 38.58
N LEU A 632 21.13 2.42 39.85
CA LEU A 632 20.18 2.85 40.88
C LEU A 632 20.13 4.36 41.05
N ASP A 633 21.25 5.03 40.84
CA ASP A 633 21.40 6.45 41.04
C ASP A 633 21.01 7.27 39.80
N VAL A 634 21.38 6.79 38.60
CA VAL A 634 21.04 7.45 37.34
C VAL A 634 19.57 7.24 36.98
N ALA A 635 19.05 6.02 37.11
CA ALA A 635 17.65 5.71 36.78
C ALA A 635 16.69 5.93 37.97
N GLY A 636 17.20 6.07 39.20
CA GLY A 636 16.39 6.28 40.41
C GLY A 636 15.35 7.41 40.30
N PRO A 637 15.72 8.61 39.83
CA PRO A 637 14.79 9.74 39.68
C PRO A 637 13.63 9.51 38.70
N VAL A 638 13.70 8.48 37.85
CA VAL A 638 12.68 8.13 36.85
C VAL A 638 12.00 6.79 37.12
N GLY A 639 12.22 6.21 38.31
CA GLY A 639 11.69 4.91 38.72
C GLY A 639 10.18 4.83 38.99
N GLY A 640 9.38 5.82 38.56
CA GLY A 640 7.92 5.82 38.68
C GLY A 640 7.20 4.94 37.65
N ASP A 641 7.91 4.49 36.59
CA ASP A 641 7.39 3.57 35.57
C ASP A 641 7.44 2.11 36.08
N PRO A 642 6.31 1.36 36.13
CA PRO A 642 6.25 0.03 36.77
C PRO A 642 7.32 -1.00 36.35
N PRO A 643 7.71 -1.14 35.06
CA PRO A 643 8.77 -2.06 34.64
C PRO A 643 10.13 -1.65 35.22
N LEU A 644 10.43 -0.34 35.25
CA LEU A 644 11.69 0.20 35.75
C LEU A 644 11.75 0.14 37.29
N ALA A 645 10.65 0.46 37.97
CA ALA A 645 10.53 0.34 39.43
C ALA A 645 10.90 -1.07 39.91
N THR A 646 10.39 -2.08 39.21
CA THR A 646 10.67 -3.49 39.51
C THR A 646 12.14 -3.84 39.28
N ALA A 647 12.72 -3.39 38.17
CA ALA A 647 14.13 -3.63 37.87
C ALA A 647 15.05 -2.97 38.91
N LEU A 648 14.79 -1.71 39.29
CA LEU A 648 15.55 -1.01 40.31
C LEU A 648 15.42 -1.65 41.70
N ALA A 649 14.24 -2.18 42.06
CA ALA A 649 14.06 -2.92 43.31
C ALA A 649 14.92 -4.20 43.36
N LYS A 650 14.98 -4.96 42.25
CA LYS A 650 15.82 -6.15 42.13
C LYS A 650 17.31 -5.82 42.23
N ALA A 651 17.75 -4.75 41.57
CA ALA A 651 19.14 -4.29 41.63
C ALA A 651 19.54 -3.82 43.02
N ARG A 652 18.63 -3.16 43.74
CA ARG A 652 18.85 -2.79 45.15
C ARG A 652 18.99 -4.02 46.05
N ALA A 653 18.16 -5.05 45.85
CA ALA A 653 18.28 -6.30 46.59
C ALA A 653 19.60 -7.04 46.27
N TYR A 654 19.98 -7.09 45.00
CA TYR A 654 21.27 -7.65 44.56
C TYR A 654 22.44 -6.95 45.24
N LEU A 655 22.48 -5.61 45.18
CA LEU A 655 23.58 -4.80 45.69
C LEU A 655 23.70 -4.87 47.23
N ALA A 656 22.58 -4.83 47.95
CA ALA A 656 22.56 -5.03 49.40
C ALA A 656 23.12 -6.41 49.81
N GLY A 657 22.89 -7.44 48.99
CA GLY A 657 23.44 -8.77 49.19
C GLY A 657 24.96 -8.88 48.97
N GLN A 658 25.60 -7.88 48.38
CA GLN A 658 27.05 -7.84 48.15
C GLN A 658 27.86 -7.30 49.33
N ILE A 659 27.19 -6.74 50.35
CA ILE A 659 27.86 -6.24 51.56
C ILE A 659 28.36 -7.44 52.39
N GLU A 660 29.67 -7.53 52.60
CA GLU A 660 30.34 -8.61 53.33
C GLU A 660 30.17 -8.45 54.86
N PRO A 661 30.46 -9.49 55.67
CA PRO A 661 30.34 -9.42 57.14
C PRO A 661 31.25 -8.38 57.83
N ASP A 662 32.27 -7.88 57.13
CA ASP A 662 33.11 -6.76 57.57
C ASP A 662 32.56 -5.38 57.13
N GLY A 663 31.47 -5.38 56.35
CA GLY A 663 30.81 -4.21 55.79
C GLY A 663 31.39 -3.73 54.47
N LEU A 664 32.38 -4.41 53.90
CA LEU A 664 33.03 -4.02 52.65
C LEU A 664 32.34 -4.61 51.43
N VAL A 665 32.60 -4.03 50.25
CA VAL A 665 32.08 -4.50 48.97
C VAL A 665 33.22 -4.62 47.97
N ARG A 666 33.14 -5.64 47.12
CA ARG A 666 34.10 -5.92 46.05
C ARG A 666 33.51 -5.57 44.69
N TYR A 667 34.36 -5.10 43.79
CA TYR A 667 34.02 -4.85 42.39
C TYR A 667 33.33 -6.02 41.67
N HIS A 668 33.83 -7.25 41.76
CA HIS A 668 33.16 -8.41 41.14
C HIS A 668 32.04 -9.02 41.98
N GLY A 669 31.77 -8.48 43.17
CA GLY A 669 30.84 -9.02 44.15
C GLY A 669 31.47 -10.09 45.05
N ARG A 670 30.63 -10.72 45.88
CA ARG A 670 31.07 -11.66 46.93
C ARG A 670 31.68 -12.95 46.37
N PRO A 671 32.78 -13.47 46.94
CA PRO A 671 33.41 -14.71 46.46
C PRO A 671 32.50 -15.95 46.53
N ASP A 672 31.53 -15.96 47.46
CA ASP A 672 30.61 -17.06 47.70
C ASP A 672 29.24 -16.90 47.01
N ALA A 673 29.06 -15.85 46.18
CA ALA A 673 27.79 -15.67 45.47
C ALA A 673 27.65 -16.67 44.31
N PRO A 674 26.43 -17.22 44.06
CA PRO A 674 26.16 -18.17 42.97
C PRO A 674 26.52 -17.66 41.57
N THR A 675 26.63 -16.34 41.41
CA THR A 675 26.88 -15.63 40.16
C THR A 675 28.36 -15.52 39.80
N ILE A 676 29.28 -15.76 40.74
CA ILE A 676 30.71 -15.39 40.62
C ILE A 676 31.63 -16.61 40.43
N GLY A 677 31.16 -17.83 40.70
CA GLY A 677 31.94 -19.08 40.70
C GLY A 677 32.67 -19.48 39.39
N VAL A 678 32.68 -18.62 38.37
CA VAL A 678 33.32 -18.85 37.05
C VAL A 678 34.48 -17.86 36.77
N LEU A 679 34.65 -16.78 37.54
CA LEU A 679 35.70 -15.75 37.32
C LEU A 679 37.05 -16.06 37.99
N GLY A 680 37.15 -17.17 38.72
CA GLY A 680 38.42 -17.77 39.16
C GLY A 680 39.15 -17.08 40.32
N CYS A 681 38.85 -15.83 40.70
CA CYS A 681 39.49 -15.19 41.86
C CYS A 681 38.76 -13.93 42.37
N ALA A 682 38.83 -13.72 43.69
CA ALA A 682 38.14 -12.65 44.42
C ALA A 682 38.96 -11.36 44.43
N ILE A 683 38.42 -10.27 43.88
CA ILE A 683 39.11 -8.97 43.89
C ILE A 683 39.08 -8.33 45.28
N THR A 684 40.14 -7.62 45.64
CA THR A 684 40.24 -6.85 46.90
C THR A 684 39.06 -5.87 47.04
N PRO A 685 38.44 -5.70 48.23
CA PRO A 685 37.39 -4.71 48.42
C PRO A 685 37.91 -3.30 48.21
N ASP A 686 37.04 -2.41 47.72
CA ASP A 686 37.39 -1.04 47.37
C ASP A 686 36.42 -0.01 47.97
N SER A 687 36.90 1.23 48.06
CA SER A 687 36.18 2.33 48.68
C SER A 687 35.06 2.89 47.80
N ASP A 688 35.09 2.66 46.49
CA ASP A 688 34.07 3.15 45.57
C ASP A 688 32.78 2.32 45.70
N ASP A 689 32.90 1.01 45.47
CA ASP A 689 31.80 0.06 45.54
C ASP A 689 31.24 -0.02 46.96
N THR A 690 32.10 0.06 47.99
CA THR A 690 31.65 0.13 49.39
C THR A 690 30.84 1.38 49.65
N ALA A 691 31.30 2.55 49.20
CA ALA A 691 30.58 3.81 49.42
C ALA A 691 29.24 3.84 48.67
N LEU A 692 29.23 3.43 47.41
CA LEU A 692 28.05 3.39 46.56
C LEU A 692 27.00 2.42 47.07
N ALA A 693 27.39 1.20 47.47
CA ALA A 693 26.48 0.19 47.99
C ALA A 693 25.81 0.65 49.29
N TRP A 694 26.56 1.18 50.26
CA TRP A 694 25.97 1.67 51.51
C TRP A 694 25.03 2.87 51.31
N ARG A 695 25.39 3.78 50.40
CA ARG A 695 24.57 4.97 50.09
C ARG A 695 23.27 4.61 49.38
N LEU A 696 23.30 3.64 48.46
CA LEU A 696 22.18 3.35 47.55
C LEU A 696 21.39 2.09 47.92
N ALA A 697 22.00 1.12 48.56
CA ALA A 697 21.38 -0.17 48.91
C ALA A 697 21.92 -0.68 50.25
N PRO A 698 21.69 0.06 51.36
CA PRO A 698 22.23 -0.32 52.67
C PRO A 698 21.73 -1.71 53.08
N ALA A 699 22.61 -2.49 53.73
CA ALA A 699 22.24 -3.78 54.30
C ALA A 699 21.14 -3.61 55.36
N SER A 700 20.34 -4.66 55.57
CA SER A 700 19.35 -4.70 56.66
C SER A 700 20.03 -4.60 58.03
N ASP A 701 21.21 -5.22 58.18
CA ASP A 701 22.05 -5.07 59.36
C ASP A 701 22.92 -3.80 59.27
N ARG A 702 22.36 -2.69 59.77
CA ARG A 702 23.05 -1.40 59.87
C ARG A 702 24.26 -1.42 60.83
N SER A 703 24.45 -2.46 61.66
CA SER A 703 25.59 -2.55 62.58
C SER A 703 26.94 -2.75 61.85
N LEU A 704 26.90 -3.14 60.57
CA LEU A 704 28.08 -3.31 59.72
C LEU A 704 28.63 -1.98 59.19
N LEU A 705 27.80 -0.95 59.03
CA LEU A 705 28.20 0.33 58.43
C LEU A 705 29.33 1.05 59.22
N PRO A 706 29.30 1.14 60.56
CA PRO A 706 30.42 1.69 61.32
C PRO A 706 31.75 0.97 61.08
N ARG A 707 31.74 -0.34 60.80
CA ARG A 707 32.96 -1.12 60.48
C ARG A 707 33.52 -0.75 59.10
N ALA A 708 32.62 -0.56 58.12
CA ALA A 708 32.99 -0.08 56.80
C ALA A 708 33.61 1.33 56.86
N ILE A 709 32.96 2.26 57.59
CA ILE A 709 33.47 3.63 57.78
C ILE A 709 34.83 3.63 58.49
N ALA A 710 35.00 2.82 59.55
CA ALA A 710 36.28 2.71 60.25
C ALA A 710 37.39 2.19 59.32
N THR A 711 37.06 1.25 58.42
CA THR A 711 38.01 0.76 57.41
C THR A 711 38.35 1.83 56.39
N LEU A 712 37.37 2.58 55.88
CA LEU A 712 37.63 3.74 55.01
C LEU A 712 38.59 4.73 55.69
N GLN A 713 38.33 5.07 56.97
CA GLN A 713 39.19 5.97 57.75
C GLN A 713 40.61 5.44 57.91
N ARG A 714 40.80 4.12 58.10
CA ARG A 714 42.13 3.49 58.15
C ARG A 714 42.92 3.71 56.86
N PHE A 715 42.25 3.70 55.70
CA PHE A 715 42.85 3.92 54.39
C PHE A 715 42.81 5.38 53.92
N ARG A 716 42.67 6.33 54.85
CA ARG A 716 42.77 7.77 54.59
C ARG A 716 44.23 8.21 54.56
N ARG A 717 44.60 8.97 53.54
CA ARG A 717 45.92 9.56 53.34
C ARG A 717 46.12 10.79 54.24
N PRO A 718 47.38 11.20 54.50
CA PRO A 718 47.68 12.41 55.28
C PRO A 718 47.10 13.71 54.69
N ASP A 719 46.89 13.75 53.37
CA ASP A 719 46.25 14.88 52.67
C ASP A 719 44.72 14.87 52.75
N GLY A 720 44.15 13.91 53.50
CA GLY A 720 42.73 13.83 53.77
C GLY A 720 41.91 13.04 52.76
N LEU A 721 42.51 12.58 51.65
CA LEU A 721 41.87 11.77 50.61
C LEU A 721 41.90 10.27 50.95
N TYR A 722 40.95 9.50 50.44
CA TYR A 722 40.81 8.07 50.70
C TYR A 722 41.44 7.25 49.57
N ARG A 723 42.13 6.17 49.92
CA ARG A 723 42.66 5.21 48.95
C ARG A 723 41.55 4.33 48.35
N THR A 724 41.81 3.79 47.16
CA THR A 724 40.86 2.93 46.43
C THR A 724 40.71 1.57 47.09
N TRP A 725 41.79 0.83 47.28
CA TRP A 725 41.77 -0.54 47.81
C TRP A 725 41.83 -0.56 49.34
N LEU A 726 40.97 -1.36 49.96
CA LEU A 726 40.78 -1.45 51.41
C LEU A 726 41.51 -2.63 52.05
N ALA A 727 42.72 -2.92 51.56
CA ALA A 727 43.63 -3.89 52.13
C ALA A 727 45.08 -3.39 52.08
N GLU A 728 45.94 -3.96 52.93
CA GLU A 728 47.38 -3.78 52.79
C GLU A 728 47.88 -4.49 51.52
N ARG A 729 48.98 -4.01 50.94
CA ARG A 729 49.46 -4.46 49.62
C ARG A 729 49.79 -5.95 49.56
N ASP A 730 50.29 -6.52 50.65
CA ASP A 730 50.58 -7.96 50.79
C ASP A 730 49.32 -8.83 50.86
N HIS A 731 48.15 -8.23 51.05
CA HIS A 731 46.84 -8.87 51.09
C HIS A 731 46.00 -8.61 49.83
N TYR A 732 46.59 -8.00 48.80
CA TYR A 732 45.91 -7.77 47.52
C TYR A 732 45.57 -9.10 46.84
N GLN A 733 44.31 -9.22 46.46
CA GLN A 733 43.77 -10.34 45.71
C GLN A 733 43.25 -9.85 44.37
N CYS A 734 43.62 -10.53 43.29
CA CYS A 734 43.14 -10.28 41.94
C CYS A 734 43.25 -8.83 41.43
N LEU A 735 44.34 -8.16 41.78
CA LEU A 735 44.63 -6.82 41.29
C LEU A 735 45.78 -6.85 40.27
N ASP A 736 45.60 -6.09 39.19
CA ASP A 736 46.66 -5.64 38.29
C ASP A 736 46.91 -4.15 38.59
N PRO A 737 47.65 -3.82 39.68
CA PRO A 737 47.87 -2.44 40.07
C PRO A 737 48.72 -1.70 39.04
N GLY A 738 48.37 -0.45 38.77
CA GLY A 738 49.22 0.43 37.97
C GLY A 738 50.41 0.99 38.76
N ARG A 739 50.91 2.14 38.31
CA ARG A 739 52.11 2.79 38.85
C ARG A 739 51.97 3.17 40.31
N ASP A 740 50.82 3.71 40.71
CA ASP A 740 50.45 3.81 42.12
C ASP A 740 49.59 2.58 42.47
N PRO A 741 50.07 1.66 43.33
CA PRO A 741 49.32 0.45 43.66
C PRO A 741 48.09 0.71 44.53
N ASN A 742 47.90 1.91 45.07
CA ASN A 742 46.68 2.27 45.80
C ASN A 742 46.31 3.75 45.65
N PRO A 743 45.88 4.18 44.45
CA PRO A 743 45.65 5.58 44.17
C PRO A 743 44.42 6.10 44.93
N ALA A 744 44.38 7.41 45.12
CA ALA A 744 43.12 8.10 45.38
C ALA A 744 42.62 8.62 44.02
N ASP A 745 41.41 8.24 43.62
CA ASP A 745 40.76 8.76 42.43
C ASP A 745 39.69 9.79 42.80
N LEU A 746 39.60 10.84 41.99
CA LEU A 746 38.74 11.99 42.21
C LEU A 746 37.25 11.62 42.25
N VAL A 747 36.75 10.81 41.30
CA VAL A 747 35.33 10.43 41.27
C VAL A 747 35.00 9.46 42.40
N ILE A 748 35.94 8.57 42.77
CA ILE A 748 35.82 7.74 43.98
C ILE A 748 35.67 8.63 45.23
N GLN A 749 36.45 9.72 45.35
CA GLN A 749 36.27 10.66 46.46
C GLN A 749 34.87 11.29 46.46
N MET A 750 34.30 11.58 45.29
CA MET A 750 32.94 12.12 45.19
C MET A 750 31.92 11.12 45.76
N HIS A 751 32.05 9.83 45.45
CA HIS A 751 31.15 8.80 45.97
C HIS A 751 31.28 8.61 47.49
N ILE A 752 32.51 8.62 48.02
CA ILE A 752 32.77 8.58 49.48
C ILE A 752 32.19 9.82 50.16
N LEU A 753 32.41 11.00 49.60
CA LEU A 753 31.88 12.27 50.13
C LEU A 753 30.36 12.20 50.25
N MET A 754 29.68 11.69 49.24
CA MET A 754 28.23 11.55 49.25
C MET A 754 27.70 10.55 50.29
N LEU A 755 28.44 9.48 50.58
CA LEU A 755 28.12 8.60 51.71
C LEU A 755 28.34 9.33 53.04
N LEU A 756 29.50 9.96 53.22
CA LEU A 756 29.82 10.71 54.43
C LEU A 756 28.85 11.88 54.65
N ALA A 757 28.33 12.52 53.61
CA ALA A 757 27.35 13.59 53.78
C ALA A 757 26.05 13.09 54.44
N GLN A 758 25.73 11.80 54.30
CA GLN A 758 24.58 11.18 54.96
C GLN A 758 24.91 10.67 56.37
N GLU A 759 26.13 10.21 56.61
CA GLU A 759 26.50 9.45 57.83
C GLU A 759 27.47 10.19 58.78
N ASP A 760 28.32 11.06 58.24
CA ASP A 760 29.30 11.92 58.96
C ASP A 760 29.53 13.26 58.22
N PRO A 761 28.59 14.22 58.33
CA PRO A 761 28.68 15.51 57.62
C PRO A 761 29.96 16.31 57.88
N PRO A 762 30.53 16.35 59.11
CA PRO A 762 31.83 16.98 59.34
C PRO A 762 32.97 16.36 58.52
N ALA A 763 33.03 15.03 58.44
CA ALA A 763 34.02 14.34 57.60
C ALA A 763 33.81 14.62 56.11
N ALA A 764 32.56 14.70 55.65
CA ALA A 764 32.23 15.08 54.28
C ALA A 764 32.72 16.49 53.93
N ALA A 765 32.50 17.47 54.82
CA ALA A 765 32.98 18.83 54.64
C ALA A 765 34.52 18.92 54.63
N ALA A 766 35.19 18.12 55.45
CA ALA A 766 36.66 18.01 55.44
C ALA A 766 37.18 17.39 54.13
N LEU A 767 36.52 16.35 53.64
CA LEU A 767 36.86 15.72 52.35
C LEU A 767 36.61 16.67 51.19
N CYS A 768 35.51 17.43 51.19
CA CYS A 768 35.22 18.45 50.18
C CYS A 768 36.36 19.46 50.04
N ARG A 769 36.86 20.00 51.17
CA ARG A 769 38.00 20.95 51.17
C ARG A 769 39.28 20.32 50.63
N ALA A 770 39.58 19.09 51.04
CA ALA A 770 40.76 18.36 50.56
C ALA A 770 40.69 18.08 49.05
N LEU A 771 39.50 17.72 48.56
CA LEU A 771 39.25 17.44 47.15
C LEU A 771 39.31 18.71 46.30
N ALA A 772 38.68 19.81 46.74
CA ALA A 772 38.70 21.09 46.03
C ALA A 772 40.11 21.68 45.89
N ALA A 773 40.95 21.53 46.91
CA ALA A 773 42.34 22.00 46.87
C ALA A 773 43.21 21.26 45.83
N ARG A 774 42.78 20.10 45.34
CA ARG A 774 43.59 19.19 44.53
C ARG A 774 42.91 18.69 43.27
N ALA A 775 41.73 19.21 42.91
CA ALA A 775 40.94 18.73 41.76
C ALA A 775 41.69 18.84 40.42
N SER A 776 42.68 19.71 40.33
CA SER A 776 43.56 19.89 39.17
C SER A 776 44.77 18.94 39.13
N ASP A 777 45.01 18.16 40.18
CA ASP A 777 46.15 17.25 40.25
C ASP A 777 45.94 16.05 39.31
N ASP A 778 46.79 15.88 38.31
CA ASP A 778 46.68 14.78 37.34
C ASP A 778 46.73 13.40 37.99
N GLY A 779 47.43 13.27 39.13
CA GLY A 779 47.52 12.02 39.90
C GLY A 779 46.24 11.59 40.60
N LEU A 780 45.19 12.43 40.61
CA LEU A 780 43.86 12.06 41.13
C LEU A 780 42.89 11.61 40.04
N TRP A 781 43.26 11.69 38.76
CA TRP A 781 42.42 11.27 37.65
C TRP A 781 42.92 9.95 37.08
N VAL A 782 42.59 8.85 37.78
CA VAL A 782 43.16 7.53 37.48
C VAL A 782 42.18 6.66 36.70
N TYR A 783 40.97 6.47 37.20
CA TYR A 783 39.98 5.57 36.58
C TYR A 783 39.01 6.31 35.66
N TYR A 784 38.81 7.61 35.87
CA TYR A 784 37.82 8.40 35.13
C TYR A 784 38.44 9.40 34.14
N ALA A 785 39.75 9.30 33.88
CA ALA A 785 40.41 10.19 32.94
C ALA A 785 39.84 9.99 31.52
N GLY A 786 39.36 11.05 30.88
CA GLY A 786 38.72 10.92 29.55
C GLY A 786 37.35 10.23 29.56
N ALA A 787 36.79 9.90 30.73
CA ALA A 787 35.43 9.39 30.93
C ALA A 787 34.58 10.39 31.77
N PRO A 788 34.35 11.62 31.27
CA PRO A 788 33.72 12.68 32.05
C PRO A 788 32.23 12.52 32.41
N PRO A 789 31.38 11.67 31.78
CA PRO A 789 29.94 11.66 32.09
C PRO A 789 29.64 11.48 33.58
N MET A 790 30.34 10.57 34.25
CA MET A 790 30.13 10.33 35.68
C MET A 790 30.58 11.51 36.55
N ALA A 791 31.75 12.08 36.27
CA ALA A 791 32.22 13.27 36.99
C ALA A 791 31.24 14.45 36.86
N ILE A 792 30.69 14.68 35.65
CA ILE A 792 29.72 15.75 35.38
C ILE A 792 28.43 15.51 36.16
N LEU A 793 27.88 14.29 36.14
CA LEU A 793 26.64 13.96 36.86
C LEU A 793 26.79 14.18 38.37
N ARG A 794 27.97 13.90 38.93
CA ARG A 794 28.24 14.04 40.37
C ARG A 794 28.33 15.48 40.85
N LEU A 795 28.66 16.45 40.00
CA LEU A 795 28.77 17.85 40.42
C LEU A 795 27.49 18.37 41.07
N ALA A 796 26.34 18.16 40.42
CA ALA A 796 25.03 18.54 40.95
C ALA A 796 24.65 17.75 42.22
N ASP A 797 25.13 16.52 42.35
CA ASP A 797 24.88 15.70 43.52
C ASP A 797 25.72 16.14 44.74
N LEU A 798 26.97 16.53 44.50
CA LEU A 798 27.88 17.07 45.52
C LEU A 798 27.41 18.43 46.03
N GLU A 799 26.92 19.29 45.14
CA GLU A 799 26.36 20.59 45.52
C GLU A 799 25.20 20.41 46.52
N ARG A 800 24.31 19.44 46.27
CA ARG A 800 23.25 19.05 47.22
C ARG A 800 23.77 18.46 48.53
N ALA A 801 24.92 17.78 48.48
CA ALA A 801 25.62 17.28 49.65
C ALA A 801 26.43 18.36 50.40
N GLY A 802 26.32 19.64 49.99
CA GLY A 802 27.00 20.77 50.62
C GLY A 802 28.43 21.00 50.13
N CYS A 803 28.80 20.45 48.97
CA CYS A 803 30.12 20.58 48.37
C CYS A 803 30.05 21.14 46.94
N ALA A 804 30.26 22.45 46.79
CA ALA A 804 30.38 23.10 45.48
C ALA A 804 31.81 22.91 44.92
N LEU A 805 32.02 21.78 44.26
CA LEU A 805 33.32 21.42 43.66
C LEU A 805 33.41 21.94 42.22
N GLU A 806 34.46 22.69 41.91
CA GLU A 806 34.78 23.11 40.54
C GLU A 806 35.87 22.20 39.95
N LEU A 807 35.64 21.71 38.73
CA LEU A 807 36.59 20.84 38.03
C LEU A 807 37.21 21.57 36.83
N PRO A 808 38.48 21.29 36.49
CA PRO A 808 39.12 21.90 35.33
C PRO A 808 38.35 21.62 34.02
N PRO A 809 38.13 22.61 33.15
CA PRO A 809 37.39 22.42 31.89
C PRO A 809 37.88 21.26 30.99
N PRO A 810 39.19 20.96 30.88
CA PRO A 810 39.66 19.80 30.13
C PRO A 810 39.12 18.46 30.66
N ARG A 811 38.86 18.37 31.97
CA ARG A 811 38.34 17.16 32.63
C ARG A 811 36.84 16.95 32.44
N LEU A 812 36.16 17.93 31.86
CA LEU A 812 34.73 17.87 31.54
C LEU A 812 34.48 17.62 30.04
N ARG A 813 35.53 17.35 29.27
CA ARG A 813 35.48 17.04 27.83
C ARG A 813 36.03 15.63 27.61
N SER A 814 35.64 15.01 26.50
CA SER A 814 36.18 13.74 26.07
C SER A 814 36.67 13.86 24.63
N ASP A 815 37.85 13.32 24.36
CA ASP A 815 38.40 13.15 23.02
C ASP A 815 38.08 11.74 22.46
N VAL A 816 37.34 10.93 23.22
CA VAL A 816 36.89 9.60 22.80
C VAL A 816 35.72 9.75 21.82
N PRO A 817 35.81 9.21 20.58
CA PRO A 817 34.75 9.34 19.59
C PRO A 817 33.38 8.84 20.08
N GLY A 818 32.32 9.60 19.81
CA GLY A 818 30.94 9.24 20.12
C GLY A 818 30.50 9.59 21.56
N GLN A 819 31.40 10.10 22.40
CA GLN A 819 31.06 10.47 23.79
C GLN A 819 30.47 11.88 23.93
N GLU A 820 30.47 12.69 22.88
CA GLU A 820 29.96 14.06 22.88
C GLU A 820 28.47 14.14 23.29
N HIS A 821 27.65 13.21 22.81
CA HIS A 821 26.23 13.13 23.14
C HIS A 821 26.00 12.86 24.64
N TRP A 822 26.82 12.00 25.23
CA TRP A 822 26.72 11.63 26.66
C TRP A 822 27.23 12.73 27.58
N VAL A 823 28.30 13.41 27.19
CA VAL A 823 28.77 14.63 27.87
C VAL A 823 27.71 15.72 27.82
N GLN A 824 27.06 15.91 26.67
CA GLN A 824 25.98 16.88 26.52
C GLN A 824 24.75 16.50 27.37
N ALA A 825 24.36 15.23 27.39
CA ALA A 825 23.26 14.74 28.21
C ALA A 825 23.52 14.96 29.70
N ALA A 826 24.72 14.62 30.19
CA ALA A 826 25.12 14.82 31.59
C ALA A 826 25.11 16.32 31.98
N ARG A 827 25.60 17.20 31.11
CA ARG A 827 25.58 18.66 31.36
C ARG A 827 24.16 19.23 31.40
N LEU A 828 23.31 18.84 30.44
CA LEU A 828 21.91 19.27 30.43
C LEU A 828 21.18 18.80 31.68
N LEU A 829 21.37 17.55 32.09
CA LEU A 829 20.82 17.03 33.33
C LEU A 829 21.27 17.83 34.55
N GLY A 830 22.56 18.17 34.66
CA GLY A 830 23.06 19.02 35.74
C GLY A 830 22.42 20.42 35.75
N GLN A 831 22.26 21.04 34.58
CA GLN A 831 21.64 22.36 34.43
C GLN A 831 20.13 22.35 34.79
N MET A 832 19.40 21.33 34.32
CA MET A 832 17.97 21.15 34.58
C MET A 832 17.68 20.73 36.01
N HIS A 833 18.69 20.24 36.72
CA HIS A 833 18.58 19.88 38.13
C HIS A 833 18.66 21.10 39.06
N ALA A 834 19.32 22.19 38.63
CA ALA A 834 19.47 23.42 39.41
C ALA A 834 18.23 24.34 39.38
N ALA A 835 17.49 24.35 38.26
CA ALA A 835 16.28 25.15 38.07
C ALA A 835 15.39 24.53 36.96
N PRO A 836 14.09 24.87 36.91
CA PRO A 836 13.23 24.45 35.80
C PRO A 836 13.84 24.78 34.43
N PRO A 837 13.76 23.87 33.45
CA PRO A 837 14.46 24.04 32.19
C PRO A 837 13.92 25.23 31.40
N THR A 838 14.81 26.12 30.95
CA THR A 838 14.44 27.20 30.03
C THR A 838 13.98 26.64 28.68
N PRO A 839 13.18 27.38 27.88
CA PRO A 839 12.75 26.92 26.55
C PRO A 839 13.92 26.52 25.64
N ALA A 840 15.06 27.23 25.73
CA ALA A 840 16.26 26.90 24.98
C ALA A 840 16.87 25.55 25.41
N GLN A 841 16.91 25.27 26.72
CA GLN A 841 17.38 24.00 27.27
C GLN A 841 16.40 22.86 26.94
N GLN A 842 15.09 23.10 26.97
CA GLN A 842 14.09 22.12 26.53
C GLN A 842 14.28 21.79 25.05
N ALA A 843 14.44 22.79 24.18
CA ALA A 843 14.70 22.56 22.76
C ALA A 843 16.02 21.82 22.50
N GLN A 844 17.06 22.10 23.29
CA GLN A 844 18.33 21.39 23.22
C GLN A 844 18.21 19.94 23.69
N ALA A 845 17.49 19.69 24.78
CA ALA A 845 17.21 18.34 25.28
C ALA A 845 16.36 17.55 24.30
N SER A 846 15.31 18.14 23.72
CA SER A 846 14.49 17.47 22.70
C SER A 846 15.32 17.05 21.49
N ARG A 847 16.18 17.93 20.96
CA ARG A 847 17.08 17.55 19.85
C ARG A 847 17.99 16.39 20.21
N LEU A 848 18.63 16.43 21.39
CA LEU A 848 19.52 15.37 21.83
C LEU A 848 18.78 14.05 22.08
N LEU A 849 17.55 14.09 22.61
CA LEU A 849 16.70 12.92 22.78
C LEU A 849 16.37 12.26 21.44
N TRP A 850 16.06 13.06 20.42
CA TRP A 850 15.83 12.58 19.06
C TRP A 850 17.09 11.98 18.43
N GLU A 851 18.25 12.64 18.56
CA GLU A 851 19.53 12.15 18.04
C GLU A 851 19.92 10.80 18.65
N ILE A 852 19.78 10.64 19.98
CA ILE A 852 20.12 9.39 20.68
C ILE A 852 19.12 8.26 20.36
N ALA A 853 17.82 8.56 20.27
CA ALA A 853 16.77 7.56 20.02
C ALA A 853 16.59 7.19 18.54
N ALA A 854 17.16 7.98 17.62
CA ALA A 854 17.07 7.76 16.19
C ALA A 854 17.48 6.32 15.81
N ARG A 855 16.80 5.78 14.79
CA ARG A 855 17.05 4.43 14.25
C ARG A 855 17.02 3.32 15.33
N ASP A 856 16.04 3.37 16.25
CA ASP A 856 15.87 2.41 17.34
C ASP A 856 17.06 2.36 18.30
N PHE A 857 17.47 3.55 18.80
CA PHE A 857 18.62 3.72 19.71
C PHE A 857 19.94 3.16 19.16
N ALA A 858 20.16 3.26 17.83
CA ALA A 858 21.38 2.77 17.19
C ALA A 858 22.66 3.37 17.81
N LEU A 859 22.60 4.64 18.22
CA LEU A 859 23.71 5.33 18.88
C LEU A 859 24.09 4.67 20.21
N VAL A 860 23.11 4.23 21.00
CA VAL A 860 23.35 3.52 22.27
C VAL A 860 24.13 2.23 22.03
N ALA A 861 23.79 1.50 20.96
CA ALA A 861 24.44 0.24 20.62
C ALA A 861 25.82 0.44 19.97
N SER A 862 26.03 1.49 19.18
CA SER A 862 27.30 1.72 18.47
C SER A 862 28.35 2.48 19.30
N THR A 863 27.90 3.40 20.16
CA THR A 863 28.74 4.28 20.97
C THR A 863 28.13 4.45 22.36
N PRO A 864 28.06 3.39 23.19
CA PRO A 864 27.52 3.46 24.53
C PRO A 864 28.34 4.39 25.45
N VAL A 865 27.81 4.66 26.64
CA VAL A 865 28.45 5.56 27.61
C VAL A 865 29.75 4.93 28.11
N LEU A 866 30.88 5.62 27.97
CA LEU A 866 32.14 5.29 28.64
C LEU A 866 32.06 5.72 30.11
N LEU A 867 32.07 4.76 31.03
CA LEU A 867 31.89 5.01 32.45
C LEU A 867 33.21 5.34 33.14
N TYR A 868 34.23 4.50 32.91
CA TYR A 868 35.58 4.59 33.46
C TYR A 868 36.49 3.64 32.68
N HIS A 869 37.77 3.65 33.00
CA HIS A 869 38.76 2.66 32.56
C HIS A 869 39.55 2.17 33.78
N ASN A 870 40.23 1.03 33.67
CA ASN A 870 41.18 0.64 34.72
C ASN A 870 42.43 1.54 34.68
N ASP A 871 43.33 1.43 35.66
CA ASP A 871 44.58 2.22 35.62
C ASP A 871 45.37 1.90 34.34
N LEU A 872 45.51 2.88 33.44
CA LEU A 872 46.12 2.69 32.12
C LEU A 872 47.63 2.43 32.15
N SER A 873 48.24 2.54 33.35
CA SER A 873 49.62 2.15 33.62
C SER A 873 49.77 0.69 34.09
N ALA A 874 48.67 -0.03 34.29
CA ALA A 874 48.65 -1.47 34.60
C ALA A 874 49.03 -2.33 33.36
N THR A 875 49.20 -3.65 33.56
CA THR A 875 49.64 -4.56 32.49
C THR A 875 48.57 -4.80 31.42
N VAL A 876 47.30 -4.71 31.80
CA VAL A 876 46.15 -4.80 30.88
C VAL A 876 45.43 -3.46 30.84
N ARG A 877 44.99 -3.02 29.66
CA ARG A 877 44.12 -1.84 29.50
C ARG A 877 42.68 -2.26 29.23
N ARG A 878 41.73 -1.66 29.95
CA ARG A 878 40.30 -1.89 29.81
C ARG A 878 39.53 -0.59 29.93
N PHE A 879 38.65 -0.35 28.97
CA PHE A 879 37.69 0.75 28.94
C PHE A 879 36.30 0.16 29.15
N TYR A 880 35.54 0.68 30.12
CA TYR A 880 34.26 0.11 30.55
C TYR A 880 33.08 0.96 30.07
N TRP A 881 32.14 0.30 29.39
CA TRP A 881 31.02 0.92 28.70
C TRP A 881 29.68 0.31 29.14
N SER A 882 28.61 1.09 29.00
CA SER A 882 27.26 0.61 29.27
C SER A 882 26.21 1.20 28.32
N GLU A 883 25.57 0.33 27.55
CA GLU A 883 24.34 0.64 26.81
C GLU A 883 23.20 1.00 27.78
N ASP A 884 23.11 0.28 28.90
CA ASP A 884 22.08 0.44 29.90
C ASP A 884 22.11 1.83 30.55
N ILE A 885 23.30 2.37 30.83
CA ILE A 885 23.44 3.75 31.32
C ILE A 885 23.03 4.74 30.23
N GLY A 886 23.25 4.42 28.95
CA GLY A 886 22.76 5.22 27.83
C GLY A 886 21.23 5.33 27.83
N TYR A 887 20.52 4.20 27.99
CA TYR A 887 19.06 4.19 28.14
C TYR A 887 18.60 4.95 29.41
N ALA A 888 19.28 4.74 30.54
CA ALA A 888 18.94 5.41 31.79
C ALA A 888 19.13 6.95 31.72
N LEU A 889 20.21 7.43 31.10
CA LEU A 889 20.46 8.85 30.88
C LEU A 889 19.44 9.47 29.94
N TRP A 890 19.08 8.76 28.87
CA TRP A 890 18.03 9.20 27.95
C TRP A 890 16.70 9.38 28.69
N LEU A 891 16.29 8.37 29.48
CA LEU A 891 15.07 8.43 30.28
C LEU A 891 15.10 9.58 31.28
N ARG A 892 16.22 9.75 32.00
CA ARG A 892 16.40 10.84 32.95
C ARG A 892 16.27 12.21 32.27
N LEU A 893 16.88 12.38 31.09
CA LEU A 893 16.81 13.63 30.33
C LEU A 893 15.39 13.89 29.81
N TYR A 894 14.70 12.86 29.34
CA TYR A 894 13.30 12.93 28.91
C TYR A 894 12.38 13.39 30.03
N HIS A 895 12.53 12.84 31.24
CA HIS A 895 11.72 13.27 32.37
C HIS A 895 12.10 14.68 32.86
N ALA A 896 13.39 15.00 32.90
CA ALA A 896 13.86 16.33 33.35
C ALA A 896 13.39 17.45 32.41
N SER A 897 13.40 17.22 31.09
CA SER A 897 12.92 18.22 30.12
C SER A 897 11.41 18.51 30.25
N ARG A 898 10.65 17.55 30.78
CA ARG A 898 9.20 17.65 30.99
C ARG A 898 8.79 18.30 32.31
N GLN A 899 9.62 18.28 33.35
CA GLN A 899 9.26 18.84 34.66
C GLN A 899 9.00 20.36 34.63
N GLY A 900 9.44 21.08 33.59
CA GLY A 900 9.06 22.49 33.36
C GLY A 900 7.72 22.69 32.62
N ALA A 901 7.16 21.67 31.97
CA ALA A 901 5.92 21.76 31.18
C ALA A 901 4.65 21.44 32.01
N ASP A 902 4.77 20.63 33.06
CA ASP A 902 3.66 20.32 33.98
C ASP A 902 3.56 21.32 35.16
N ALA A 903 4.41 22.36 35.18
CA ALA A 903 4.39 23.46 36.16
C ALA A 903 3.59 24.68 35.66
N ALA A 904 2.42 24.46 35.07
CA ALA A 904 1.35 25.45 35.20
C ALA A 904 0.88 25.42 36.66
N PRO A 905 0.59 26.55 37.32
CA PRO A 905 0.33 26.59 38.75
C PRO A 905 -0.82 25.64 39.08
N ARG A 906 -0.53 24.57 39.81
CA ARG A 906 -1.55 23.86 40.57
C ARG A 906 -2.11 24.88 41.54
N CYS A 907 -3.33 25.34 41.28
CA CYS A 907 -4.10 26.02 42.30
C CYS A 907 -4.30 25.02 43.43
N ASP A 908 -3.53 25.17 44.50
CA ASP A 908 -3.74 24.43 45.73
C ASP A 908 -5.17 24.68 46.18
N ALA A 909 -5.84 23.59 46.54
CA ALA A 909 -7.19 23.59 47.07
C ALA A 909 -7.16 24.16 48.49
N ASP A 910 -7.01 25.47 48.61
CA ASP A 910 -7.32 26.21 49.83
C ASP A 910 -8.41 27.25 49.54
N ALA A 911 -9.47 27.15 50.33
CA ALA A 911 -10.75 27.80 50.11
C ALA A 911 -10.70 29.29 50.49
N ALA A 912 -9.94 30.14 49.78
CA ALA A 912 -9.98 31.59 50.01
C ALA A 912 -9.42 32.47 48.87
N ALA A 913 -9.55 32.12 47.59
CA ALA A 913 -9.28 33.08 46.51
C ALA A 913 -9.97 32.70 45.19
N ARG A 914 -11.27 32.99 45.05
CA ARG A 914 -12.04 32.83 43.80
C ARG A 914 -12.30 34.16 43.10
N THR A 915 -11.28 34.99 42.89
CA THR A 915 -11.52 36.27 42.17
C THR A 915 -10.36 36.82 41.34
N GLU A 916 -9.38 36.02 40.92
CA GLU A 916 -8.27 36.55 40.10
C GLU A 916 -7.75 35.65 38.97
N CYS A 917 -8.50 34.59 38.59
CA CYS A 917 -8.14 33.72 37.46
C CYS A 917 -9.08 33.85 36.25
N ALA A 918 -9.70 35.03 36.08
CA ALA A 918 -10.56 35.35 34.95
C ALA A 918 -10.10 36.64 34.25
N SER A 919 -8.80 36.78 34.01
CA SER A 919 -8.26 37.75 33.05
C SER A 919 -6.76 37.51 32.82
N ARG A 920 -6.41 36.50 32.04
CA ARG A 920 -5.15 36.42 31.27
C ARG A 920 -5.23 35.30 30.24
#